data_AF-A0A1D6KV59-F1
#
_entry.id   AF-A0A1D6KV59-F1
#
_cell.length_a   1.000
_cell.length_b   1.000
_cell.length_c   1.000
_cell.angle_alpha   90.00
_cell.angle_beta   90.00
_cell.angle_gamma   90.00
#
_symmetry.space_group_name_H-M   'P 1'
#
loop_
_entity.id
_entity.type
_entity.pdbx_description
1 polymer ?
#
loop_
_entity_poly.entity_id
_entity_poly.type
_entity_poly.pdbx_seq_one_letter_code
_entity_poly.pdbx_strand_id
1 'polypeptide(L)'
;MKLLSPAAAPSSSPLFPPRIVEAAARQSGPCRIRIRIRGKAAAAGGGGGAGATGPRGSLRLAGWWRAQQQAPATATTTQQPDNVSSAKVFQTSRVETESEIAKWPGKPQDLEDEHQAEEAELQPLIDQVRAMLRSMNDGDTSASAYDTAWVAMVPKVGGDGGAQPQFPATVRWIVDHQLPDGSWGDSALFSAYDRMINTLACVVALTKWSLEPARCEAGLSFLHENMWRLAEEEAESMPIGFEIAFPSLIQTARDLGVVDFPYGHPALQSIYANREVKLKRIPRDMMHRVPTSILHSLEGMPDLDWPRLLNLQSCDGSFLFSPSATAYALMQTGDKKCFEYIDRIVKKFNGGVPNVYPVDLFEHIWVVDRLERLGISRYFQREIEQCMDYVNRHWTEDGICWARKSNVKDVDDTAMAFRLLRLHGYNVSPSVFKNFEKDGEFFCFVGQSTQAVTGMYNLNRASQISFQGEDVLHRARVFSYEFLRQREEQGMIRDKWIVAKDLPGEVQYTLDFPWYASLPRVEARTYLDQYGGKDDVWIGKTLYRMPLVNNDTYLELAIRDFNHCQALHQLECNGLQTWYKDNCLDAFGVEPQDVLRSYFLAAACIFEPSRAAERLAWARTSMIANAISTHLRDISEDKKRLECFVHCLYEENDVSW
;
A
#
# COMPACT_ATOMS: atom_id res chain seq x y z
N MET A 1 -40.81 28.80 13.60
CA MET A 1 -42.02 28.44 14.38
C MET A 1 -41.99 26.92 14.58
N LYS A 2 -41.96 26.48 15.85
CA LYS A 2 -42.09 25.11 16.46
C LYS A 2 -42.03 23.89 15.51
N LEU A 3 -40.95 23.08 15.57
CA LEU A 3 -40.77 21.87 16.41
C LEU A 3 -41.75 20.73 16.09
N LEU A 4 -41.21 19.62 15.55
CA LEU A 4 -41.56 18.22 15.89
C LEU A 4 -40.51 17.26 15.26
N SER A 5 -40.00 16.33 16.08
CA SER A 5 -39.21 15.12 15.79
C SER A 5 -39.79 14.01 16.69
N PRO A 6 -39.44 12.72 16.55
CA PRO A 6 -38.95 11.96 15.39
C PRO A 6 -39.77 10.67 15.14
N ALA A 7 -39.60 10.01 14.00
CA ALA A 7 -40.17 8.68 13.73
C ALA A 7 -39.10 7.66 13.35
N ALA A 8 -39.27 6.48 13.96
CA ALA A 8 -38.54 5.23 13.97
C ALA A 8 -37.78 4.77 12.70
N ALA A 9 -36.67 4.08 12.97
CA ALA A 9 -35.87 3.27 12.05
C ALA A 9 -36.62 2.07 11.47
N PRO A 10 -36.26 1.61 10.26
CA PRO A 10 -36.45 0.23 9.86
C PRO A 10 -35.13 -0.55 9.96
N SER A 11 -35.22 -1.68 10.68
CA SER A 11 -34.26 -2.77 10.66
C SER A 11 -34.23 -3.44 9.28
N SER A 12 -33.09 -3.40 8.61
CA SER A 12 -32.81 -4.21 7.42
C SER A 12 -31.59 -5.10 7.68
N SER A 13 -31.85 -6.37 7.95
CA SER A 13 -30.85 -7.44 7.88
C SER A 13 -30.45 -7.69 6.42
N PRO A 14 -29.17 -7.80 6.06
CA PRO A 14 -28.77 -8.33 4.76
C PRO A 14 -28.73 -9.87 4.81
N LEU A 15 -29.53 -10.50 3.96
CA LEU A 15 -29.44 -11.91 3.60
C LEU A 15 -28.26 -12.08 2.63
N PHE A 16 -27.19 -12.78 3.06
CA PHE A 16 -26.09 -13.21 2.19
C PHE A 16 -26.43 -14.55 1.49
N PRO A 17 -26.02 -14.76 0.22
CA PRO A 17 -26.07 -16.08 -0.41
C PRO A 17 -24.91 -16.98 0.09
N PRO A 18 -25.12 -18.30 0.29
CA PRO A 18 -24.11 -19.18 0.86
C PRO A 18 -23.30 -19.87 -0.23
N ARG A 19 -21.96 -19.86 -0.12
CA ARG A 19 -21.06 -20.99 -0.38
C ARG A 19 -19.60 -20.60 -0.09
N ILE A 20 -18.89 -21.54 0.54
CA ILE A 20 -17.46 -21.51 0.90
C ILE A 20 -17.12 -20.77 2.22
N VAL A 21 -17.84 -21.06 3.31
CA VAL A 21 -17.27 -21.05 4.68
C VAL A 21 -18.07 -22.05 5.54
N GLU A 22 -17.88 -23.35 5.34
CA GLU A 22 -18.43 -24.36 6.26
C GLU A 22 -17.37 -25.45 6.52
N ALA A 23 -16.38 -25.12 7.34
CA ALA A 23 -15.53 -26.10 8.02
C ALA A 23 -14.91 -25.60 9.35
N ALA A 24 -14.92 -24.29 9.65
CA ALA A 24 -14.25 -23.76 10.85
C ALA A 24 -15.18 -23.20 11.96
N ALA A 25 -16.51 -23.25 11.80
CA ALA A 25 -17.45 -22.59 12.74
C ALA A 25 -18.48 -23.52 13.39
N ARG A 26 -18.11 -24.79 13.65
CA ARG A 26 -18.88 -25.66 14.56
C ARG A 26 -17.99 -26.19 15.68
N GLN A 27 -17.63 -25.32 16.63
CA GLN A 27 -17.41 -25.65 18.05
C GLN A 27 -16.98 -24.41 18.85
N SER A 28 -17.93 -23.51 19.12
CA SER A 28 -17.84 -22.60 20.28
C SER A 28 -19.19 -21.91 20.49
N GLY A 29 -20.01 -22.45 21.40
CA GLY A 29 -21.17 -21.73 21.92
C GLY A 29 -20.72 -20.63 22.90
N PRO A 30 -21.49 -19.53 23.05
CA PRO A 30 -21.10 -18.42 23.92
C PRO A 30 -21.13 -18.83 25.40
N CYS A 31 -19.97 -18.79 26.05
CA CYS A 31 -19.85 -18.95 27.50
C CYS A 31 -20.45 -17.70 28.20
N ARG A 32 -21.65 -17.82 28.78
CA ARG A 32 -22.21 -16.82 29.69
C ARG A 32 -21.55 -16.93 31.06
N ILE A 33 -20.68 -15.99 31.38
CA ILE A 33 -20.15 -15.80 32.75
C ILE A 33 -21.28 -15.26 33.63
N ARG A 34 -21.77 -16.06 34.59
CA ARG A 34 -22.69 -15.62 35.66
C ARG A 34 -21.86 -15.11 36.84
N ILE A 35 -21.78 -13.79 37.00
CA ILE A 35 -21.29 -13.17 38.24
C ILE A 35 -22.44 -13.18 39.26
N ARG A 36 -22.22 -13.84 40.40
CA ARG A 36 -23.20 -13.97 41.49
C ARG A 36 -22.85 -12.98 42.59
N ILE A 37 -23.48 -11.81 42.60
CA ILE A 37 -23.39 -10.84 43.71
C ILE A 37 -24.54 -11.13 44.69
N ARG A 38 -24.20 -11.44 45.95
CA ARG A 38 -25.15 -11.58 47.06
C ARG A 38 -25.51 -10.18 47.59
N GLY A 39 -26.80 -9.83 47.53
CA GLY A 39 -27.38 -8.68 48.26
C GLY A 39 -28.77 -9.05 48.76
N LYS A 40 -29.01 -8.89 50.07
CA LYS A 40 -30.26 -9.22 50.78
C LYS A 40 -31.37 -8.19 50.51
N ALA A 41 -32.56 -8.72 50.23
CA ALA A 41 -33.93 -8.32 50.58
C ALA A 41 -34.27 -6.84 50.91
N ALA A 42 -35.34 -6.30 50.30
CA ALA A 42 -36.72 -6.35 50.84
C ALA A 42 -37.76 -5.66 49.91
N ALA A 43 -38.94 -6.31 49.80
CA ALA A 43 -40.33 -5.79 49.65
C ALA A 43 -40.70 -4.86 48.46
N ALA A 44 -41.92 -4.84 47.89
CA ALA A 44 -43.13 -5.66 47.90
C ALA A 44 -44.14 -5.05 46.88
N GLY A 45 -45.10 -5.86 46.39
CA GLY A 45 -46.34 -5.46 45.68
C GLY A 45 -46.20 -5.27 44.17
N GLY A 46 -46.99 -5.82 43.24
CA GLY A 46 -48.33 -6.45 43.16
C GLY A 46 -48.77 -6.21 41.69
N GLY A 47 -49.65 -6.92 40.97
CA GLY A 47 -50.46 -8.12 41.12
C GLY A 47 -51.21 -8.36 39.76
N GLY A 48 -51.79 -9.56 39.58
CA GLY A 48 -52.86 -9.91 38.61
C GLY A 48 -52.45 -10.09 37.13
N GLY A 49 -52.92 -11.03 36.31
CA GLY A 49 -53.88 -12.15 36.39
C GLY A 49 -53.99 -12.77 34.98
N ALA A 50 -53.81 -14.09 34.85
CA ALA A 50 -54.75 -15.13 34.37
C ALA A 50 -55.35 -15.01 32.93
N GLY A 51 -55.27 -16.10 32.16
CA GLY A 51 -56.20 -16.37 31.04
C GLY A 51 -55.66 -17.26 29.91
N ALA A 52 -56.06 -18.55 29.91
CA ALA A 52 -55.79 -19.52 28.85
C ALA A 52 -56.91 -19.57 27.80
N THR A 53 -56.60 -20.04 26.57
CA THR A 53 -57.35 -21.01 25.71
C THR A 53 -56.89 -20.94 24.24
N GLY A 54 -56.77 -22.12 23.58
CA GLY A 54 -56.57 -22.29 22.12
C GLY A 54 -57.87 -22.07 21.32
N PRO A 55 -57.94 -22.32 19.98
CA PRO A 55 -57.57 -23.62 19.38
C PRO A 55 -56.98 -23.59 17.93
N ARG A 56 -56.76 -24.82 17.44
CA ARG A 56 -56.31 -25.38 16.15
C ARG A 56 -56.74 -24.70 14.83
N GLY A 57 -55.88 -24.87 13.81
CA GLY A 57 -56.19 -24.79 12.36
C GLY A 57 -55.06 -25.40 11.49
N SER A 58 -55.42 -26.16 10.45
CA SER A 58 -54.61 -27.12 9.68
C SER A 58 -54.35 -26.72 8.21
N LEU A 59 -53.55 -27.54 7.49
CA LEU A 59 -53.40 -27.77 6.02
C LEU A 59 -52.21 -27.04 5.35
N ARG A 60 -51.17 -27.72 4.84
CA ARG A 60 -50.96 -28.62 3.66
C ARG A 60 -50.60 -27.87 2.37
N LEU A 61 -49.49 -28.29 1.71
CA LEU A 61 -49.20 -28.42 0.25
C LEU A 61 -47.70 -28.78 0.09
N ALA A 62 -47.28 -30.01 -0.25
CA ALA A 62 -47.04 -30.54 -1.62
C ALA A 62 -46.30 -29.53 -2.53
N GLY A 63 -45.07 -29.72 -3.05
CA GLY A 63 -44.34 -30.91 -3.48
C GLY A 63 -44.57 -31.12 -4.99
N TRP A 64 -43.51 -31.14 -5.81
CA TRP A 64 -43.29 -31.91 -7.07
C TRP A 64 -42.05 -31.40 -7.83
N TRP A 65 -41.15 -32.30 -8.22
CA TRP A 65 -40.48 -32.33 -9.55
C TRP A 65 -39.98 -33.76 -9.82
N ARG A 66 -40.32 -34.30 -11.00
CA ARG A 66 -39.80 -35.55 -11.58
C ARG A 66 -38.93 -35.23 -12.78
N ALA A 67 -37.91 -36.07 -12.99
CA ALA A 67 -37.09 -36.16 -14.20
C ALA A 67 -37.63 -37.22 -15.16
N GLN A 68 -37.45 -37.05 -16.48
CA GLN A 68 -36.92 -38.10 -17.39
C GLN A 68 -36.62 -37.58 -18.81
N GLN A 69 -35.68 -38.30 -19.44
CA GLN A 69 -34.97 -38.09 -20.71
C GLN A 69 -35.80 -38.39 -21.98
N GLN A 70 -35.42 -37.79 -23.12
CA GLN A 70 -35.05 -38.49 -24.39
C GLN A 70 -34.67 -37.49 -25.52
N ALA A 71 -33.70 -37.89 -26.36
CA ALA A 71 -33.25 -37.22 -27.61
C ALA A 71 -33.92 -37.88 -28.85
N PRO A 72 -33.88 -37.32 -30.09
CA PRO A 72 -32.65 -37.31 -30.92
C PRO A 72 -32.42 -36.12 -31.90
N ALA A 73 -31.17 -36.05 -32.36
CA ALA A 73 -30.47 -35.37 -33.47
C ALA A 73 -31.17 -34.47 -34.52
N THR A 74 -30.50 -33.35 -34.87
CA THR A 74 -29.98 -33.04 -36.22
C THR A 74 -28.97 -31.88 -36.16
N ALA A 75 -27.96 -31.92 -37.03
CA ALA A 75 -26.77 -31.09 -37.02
C ALA A 75 -26.91 -29.81 -37.86
N THR A 76 -26.28 -28.70 -37.42
CA THR A 76 -25.57 -27.77 -38.31
C THR A 76 -24.58 -26.89 -37.53
N THR A 77 -23.40 -26.74 -38.10
CA THR A 77 -22.17 -26.19 -37.52
C THR A 77 -22.06 -24.68 -37.73
N THR A 78 -21.84 -23.90 -36.67
CA THR A 78 -21.16 -22.59 -36.75
C THR A 78 -20.50 -22.26 -35.42
N GLN A 79 -19.18 -22.04 -35.44
CA GLN A 79 -18.33 -21.77 -34.27
C GLN A 79 -18.38 -20.29 -33.86
N GLN A 80 -18.63 -20.03 -32.57
CA GLN A 80 -18.16 -18.87 -31.81
C GLN A 80 -18.30 -19.18 -30.29
N PRO A 81 -17.61 -18.44 -29.40
CA PRO A 81 -16.57 -18.92 -28.52
C PRO A 81 -17.08 -19.33 -27.12
N ASP A 82 -16.44 -20.35 -26.53
CA ASP A 82 -16.79 -20.80 -25.17
C ASP A 82 -16.16 -19.91 -24.09
N ASN A 83 -17.04 -19.60 -23.14
CA ASN A 83 -16.84 -18.89 -21.90
C ASN A 83 -15.71 -19.50 -21.03
N VAL A 84 -14.87 -18.61 -20.51
CA VAL A 84 -13.91 -18.90 -19.45
C VAL A 84 -14.66 -19.08 -18.13
N SER A 85 -14.72 -20.32 -17.65
CA SER A 85 -15.04 -20.65 -16.26
C SER A 85 -13.84 -20.28 -15.37
N SER A 86 -14.03 -19.28 -14.51
CA SER A 86 -13.06 -18.78 -13.56
C SER A 86 -12.90 -19.72 -12.37
N ALA A 87 -11.95 -20.64 -12.49
CA ALA A 87 -11.31 -21.30 -11.36
C ALA A 87 -9.82 -21.52 -11.70
N LYS A 88 -9.05 -20.42 -11.80
CA LYS A 88 -7.60 -20.50 -11.78
C LYS A 88 -7.15 -20.68 -10.33
N VAL A 89 -7.09 -21.95 -9.95
CA VAL A 89 -6.26 -22.44 -8.85
C VAL A 89 -4.83 -21.94 -9.10
N PHE A 90 -4.21 -21.39 -8.05
CA PHE A 90 -2.80 -20.98 -7.98
C PHE A 90 -1.90 -21.91 -8.81
N GLN A 91 -1.49 -21.46 -10.00
CA GLN A 91 -0.38 -22.08 -10.72
C GLN A 91 0.90 -21.53 -10.08
N THR A 92 1.50 -22.38 -9.26
CA THR A 92 2.83 -22.19 -8.68
C THR A 92 3.87 -22.06 -9.80
N SER A 93 4.55 -20.92 -9.89
CA SER A 93 5.90 -20.90 -10.44
C SER A 93 6.78 -21.63 -9.43
N ARG A 94 7.16 -22.85 -9.79
CA ARG A 94 8.09 -23.68 -9.03
C ARG A 94 9.45 -23.01 -9.14
N VAL A 95 9.92 -22.38 -8.07
CA VAL A 95 11.34 -22.02 -7.92
C VAL A 95 12.06 -23.34 -7.70
N GLU A 96 12.39 -24.03 -8.79
CA GLU A 96 13.15 -25.28 -8.76
C GLU A 96 14.63 -24.94 -8.56
N THR A 97 15.05 -24.90 -7.31
CA THR A 97 16.37 -25.39 -6.95
C THR A 97 16.14 -26.70 -6.20
N GLU A 98 16.42 -27.82 -6.86
CA GLU A 98 16.50 -29.13 -6.21
C GLU A 98 17.62 -29.05 -5.16
N SER A 99 17.27 -28.77 -3.91
CA SER A 99 18.17 -29.03 -2.78
C SER A 99 18.02 -30.51 -2.43
N GLU A 100 19.14 -31.22 -2.43
CA GLU A 100 19.23 -32.56 -1.87
C GLU A 100 18.72 -32.49 -0.42
N ILE A 101 17.69 -33.28 -0.12
CA ILE A 101 17.10 -33.35 1.23
C ILE A 101 18.19 -33.81 2.19
N ALA A 102 18.77 -32.87 2.93
CA ALA A 102 19.75 -33.14 3.96
C ALA A 102 19.14 -34.08 5.01
N LYS A 103 19.92 -35.10 5.40
CA LYS A 103 19.54 -36.02 6.48
C LYS A 103 19.42 -35.24 7.78
N TRP A 104 18.40 -35.57 8.59
CA TRP A 104 18.20 -35.03 9.93
C TRP A 104 19.52 -35.08 10.73
N PRO A 105 20.10 -33.92 11.08
CA PRO A 105 21.26 -33.90 11.95
C PRO A 105 20.93 -34.53 13.30
N GLY A 106 21.74 -35.50 13.71
CA GLY A 106 21.50 -36.30 14.90
C GLY A 106 21.58 -35.49 16.21
N LYS A 107 22.03 -34.23 16.16
CA LYS A 107 22.21 -33.35 17.32
C LYS A 107 21.76 -31.90 17.02
N PRO A 108 21.18 -31.19 18.01
CA PRO A 108 20.81 -29.77 17.85
C PRO A 108 21.94 -28.84 17.41
N GLN A 109 23.19 -29.15 17.77
CA GLN A 109 24.38 -28.36 17.42
C GLN A 109 24.66 -28.31 15.91
N ASP A 110 24.32 -29.36 15.16
CA ASP A 110 24.56 -29.39 13.72
C ASP A 110 23.60 -28.43 12.96
N LEU A 111 22.39 -28.20 13.50
CA LEU A 111 21.44 -27.19 12.98
C LEU A 111 21.87 -25.76 13.32
N GLU A 112 22.50 -25.58 14.49
CA GLU A 112 23.05 -24.28 14.90
C GLU A 112 24.25 -23.88 14.02
N ASP A 113 25.11 -24.85 13.67
CA ASP A 113 26.27 -24.62 12.79
C ASP A 113 25.86 -24.34 11.34
N GLU A 114 24.87 -25.05 10.79
CA GLU A 114 24.31 -24.78 9.45
C GLU A 114 23.60 -23.40 9.39
N HIS A 115 22.85 -23.04 10.44
CA HIS A 115 22.22 -21.73 10.53
C HIS A 115 23.26 -20.59 10.56
N GLN A 116 24.33 -20.74 11.34
CA GLN A 116 25.39 -19.72 11.41
C GLN A 116 26.13 -19.55 10.08
N ALA A 117 26.31 -20.63 9.31
CA ALA A 117 26.93 -20.57 8.00
C ALA A 117 26.06 -19.83 6.97
N GLU A 118 24.75 -20.11 6.92
CA GLU A 118 23.84 -19.44 5.98
C GLU A 118 23.53 -18.00 6.36
N GLU A 119 23.44 -17.67 7.66
CA GLU A 119 23.31 -16.27 8.11
C GLU A 119 24.55 -15.44 7.71
N ALA A 120 25.75 -16.04 7.75
CA ALA A 120 26.97 -15.40 7.27
C ALA A 120 26.93 -15.08 5.77
N GLU A 121 26.18 -15.84 4.96
CA GLU A 121 25.99 -15.57 3.53
C GLU A 121 25.00 -14.42 3.27
N LEU A 122 24.04 -14.19 4.17
CA LEU A 122 23.09 -13.06 4.09
C LEU A 122 23.72 -11.74 4.58
N GLN A 123 24.73 -11.83 5.43
CA GLN A 123 25.35 -10.70 6.11
C GLN A 123 25.75 -9.53 5.18
N PRO A 124 26.35 -9.75 3.98
CA PRO A 124 26.68 -8.66 3.07
C PRO A 124 25.44 -7.87 2.58
N LEU A 125 24.34 -8.57 2.26
CA LEU A 125 23.08 -7.94 1.85
C LEU A 125 22.45 -7.19 3.02
N ILE A 126 22.48 -7.77 4.22
CA ILE A 126 22.00 -7.13 5.44
C ILE A 126 22.78 -5.83 5.71
N ASP A 127 24.11 -5.85 5.60
CA ASP A 127 24.93 -4.66 5.81
C ASP A 127 24.72 -3.59 4.74
N GLN A 128 24.48 -4.00 3.49
CA GLN A 128 24.12 -3.07 2.42
C GLN A 128 22.78 -2.38 2.71
N VAL A 129 21.72 -3.13 3.06
CA VAL A 129 20.42 -2.55 3.42
C VAL A 129 20.56 -1.66 4.65
N ARG A 130 21.31 -2.07 5.66
CA ARG A 130 21.57 -1.26 6.85
C ARG A 130 22.27 0.06 6.51
N ALA A 131 23.24 0.06 5.59
CA ALA A 131 23.89 1.27 5.11
C ALA A 131 22.91 2.19 4.36
N MET A 132 22.03 1.61 3.54
CA MET A 132 20.94 2.33 2.86
C MET A 132 20.03 3.04 3.87
N LEU A 133 19.54 2.32 4.90
CA LEU A 133 18.68 2.89 5.94
C LEU A 133 19.37 4.03 6.70
N ARG A 134 20.65 3.88 7.03
CA ARG A 134 21.43 4.91 7.75
C ARG A 134 21.76 6.13 6.89
N SER A 135 21.62 6.03 5.57
CA SER A 135 21.85 7.13 4.63
C SER A 135 20.63 8.03 4.43
N MET A 136 19.45 7.63 4.93
CA MET A 136 18.21 8.41 4.80
C MET A 136 18.35 9.81 5.41
N ASN A 137 17.78 10.78 4.71
CA ASN A 137 17.76 12.19 5.11
C ASN A 137 16.46 12.81 4.56
N ASP A 138 16.51 13.86 3.73
CA ASP A 138 15.28 14.42 3.18
C ASP A 138 14.69 13.68 1.96
N GLY A 139 15.10 12.42 1.74
CA GLY A 139 14.71 11.59 0.60
C GLY A 139 15.80 11.42 -0.44
N ASP A 140 15.90 10.19 -0.96
CA ASP A 140 16.61 9.80 -2.19
C ASP A 140 15.61 9.53 -3.30
N THR A 141 15.69 10.32 -4.38
CA THR A 141 14.72 10.32 -5.46
C THR A 141 15.36 10.74 -6.77
N SER A 142 14.86 10.21 -7.89
CA SER A 142 15.37 10.54 -9.22
C SER A 142 15.07 11.99 -9.61
N ALA A 143 15.96 12.59 -10.39
CA ALA A 143 15.75 13.92 -10.96
C ALA A 143 14.60 13.93 -11.99
N SER A 144 13.92 15.07 -12.09
CA SER A 144 12.86 15.40 -13.05
C SER A 144 13.44 16.36 -14.08
N ALA A 145 13.42 15.98 -15.36
CA ALA A 145 13.93 16.85 -16.42
C ALA A 145 13.02 18.08 -16.62
N TYR A 146 11.71 17.91 -16.45
CA TYR A 146 10.72 18.99 -16.43
C TYR A 146 11.04 20.05 -15.38
N ASP A 147 11.24 19.64 -14.12
CA ASP A 147 11.53 20.56 -13.02
C ASP A 147 12.90 21.21 -13.17
N THR A 148 13.89 20.43 -13.61
CA THR A 148 15.24 20.91 -13.88
C THR A 148 15.24 21.98 -14.96
N ALA A 149 14.42 21.82 -16.00
CA ALA A 149 14.21 22.83 -17.04
C ALA A 149 13.58 24.12 -16.51
N TRP A 150 12.57 24.04 -15.63
CA TRP A 150 12.01 25.23 -14.98
C TRP A 150 13.04 25.98 -14.14
N VAL A 151 13.89 25.26 -13.39
CA VAL A 151 15.00 25.87 -12.65
C VAL A 151 16.04 26.48 -13.59
N ALA A 152 16.37 25.81 -14.69
CA ALA A 152 17.30 26.30 -15.70
C ALA A 152 16.84 27.61 -16.37
N MET A 153 15.53 27.87 -16.42
CA MET A 153 14.99 29.11 -16.97
C MET A 153 15.12 30.33 -16.05
N VAL A 154 15.48 30.17 -14.77
CA VAL A 154 15.60 31.29 -13.84
C VAL A 154 16.75 32.22 -14.27
N PRO A 155 16.50 33.52 -14.55
CA PRO A 155 17.54 34.45 -14.96
C PRO A 155 18.39 34.90 -13.78
N LYS A 156 19.69 35.16 -14.04
CA LYS A 156 20.63 35.64 -13.03
C LYS A 156 20.21 37.02 -12.48
N VAL A 157 20.11 37.14 -11.17
CA VAL A 157 19.77 38.41 -10.50
C VAL A 157 21.00 39.33 -10.45
N GLY A 158 20.84 40.59 -10.90
CA GLY A 158 21.85 41.65 -10.73
C GLY A 158 23.07 41.57 -11.67
N GLY A 159 22.98 40.87 -12.79
CA GLY A 159 24.07 40.76 -13.78
C GLY A 159 24.17 41.93 -14.76
N ASP A 160 25.38 42.14 -15.28
CA ASP A 160 25.87 43.26 -16.08
C ASP A 160 25.33 43.31 -17.53
N GLY A 161 24.05 42.97 -17.74
CA GLY A 161 23.37 43.08 -19.04
C GLY A 161 23.45 41.84 -19.95
N GLY A 162 24.15 40.76 -19.55
CA GLY A 162 24.12 39.47 -20.24
C GLY A 162 23.06 38.54 -19.69
N ALA A 163 22.12 38.07 -20.53
CA ALA A 163 21.11 37.09 -20.15
C ALA A 163 21.77 35.73 -19.88
N GLN A 164 21.99 35.40 -18.60
CA GLN A 164 22.59 34.13 -18.16
C GLN A 164 21.66 33.40 -17.18
N PRO A 165 21.71 32.05 -17.13
CA PRO A 165 20.99 31.28 -16.14
C PRO A 165 21.54 31.51 -14.73
N GLN A 166 20.65 31.67 -13.75
CA GLN A 166 20.99 31.76 -12.33
C GLN A 166 21.64 30.46 -11.81
N PHE A 167 21.27 29.33 -12.40
CA PHE A 167 21.76 28.00 -12.02
C PHE A 167 22.40 27.28 -13.23
N PRO A 168 23.64 27.61 -13.64
CA PRO A 168 24.27 26.98 -14.80
C PRO A 168 24.43 25.45 -14.71
N ALA A 169 24.48 24.90 -13.49
CA ALA A 169 24.56 23.46 -13.27
C ALA A 169 23.31 22.71 -13.78
N THR A 170 22.12 23.32 -13.72
CA THR A 170 20.88 22.69 -14.20
C THR A 170 20.84 22.63 -15.72
N VAL A 171 21.37 23.67 -16.40
CA VAL A 171 21.55 23.65 -17.84
C VAL A 171 22.48 22.51 -18.26
N ARG A 172 23.65 22.38 -17.61
CA ARG A 172 24.57 21.25 -17.91
C ARG A 172 23.92 19.90 -17.69
N TRP A 173 23.16 19.75 -16.60
CA TRP A 173 22.41 18.52 -16.34
C TRP A 173 21.47 18.18 -17.50
N ILE A 174 20.70 19.15 -18.03
CA ILE A 174 19.83 18.93 -19.19
C ILE A 174 20.62 18.46 -20.41
N VAL A 175 21.75 19.11 -20.70
CA VAL A 175 22.64 18.73 -21.81
C VAL A 175 23.14 17.29 -21.65
N ASP A 176 23.56 16.91 -20.45
CA ASP A 176 24.19 15.62 -20.21
C ASP A 176 23.19 14.44 -20.13
N HIS A 177 21.89 14.71 -20.01
CA HIS A 177 20.85 13.70 -19.74
C HIS A 177 19.79 13.56 -20.85
N GLN A 178 20.07 14.02 -22.06
CA GLN A 178 19.23 13.69 -23.22
C GLN A 178 19.35 12.19 -23.55
N LEU A 179 18.22 11.52 -23.73
CA LEU A 179 18.16 10.11 -24.09
C LEU A 179 18.57 9.88 -25.55
N PRO A 180 18.97 8.65 -25.93
CA PRO A 180 19.42 8.36 -27.30
C PRO A 180 18.38 8.63 -28.40
N ASP A 181 17.09 8.66 -28.07
CA ASP A 181 15.99 8.96 -28.98
C ASP A 181 15.69 10.48 -29.10
N GLY A 182 16.52 11.33 -28.47
CA GLY A 182 16.36 12.78 -28.44
C GLY A 182 15.44 13.30 -27.34
N SER A 183 14.76 12.44 -26.61
CA SER A 183 13.84 12.83 -25.54
C SER A 183 14.52 13.01 -24.17
N TRP A 184 13.75 13.49 -23.19
CA TRP A 184 14.08 13.42 -21.76
C TRP A 184 12.93 12.75 -21.00
N GLY A 185 13.21 12.10 -19.87
CA GLY A 185 12.23 11.43 -19.02
C GLY A 185 12.80 10.16 -18.37
N ASP A 186 11.94 9.26 -17.87
CA ASP A 186 12.39 7.97 -17.34
C ASP A 186 13.00 7.11 -18.46
N SER A 187 14.19 6.55 -18.19
CA SER A 187 14.97 5.80 -19.17
C SER A 187 14.54 4.34 -19.31
N ALA A 188 13.88 3.78 -18.30
CA ALA A 188 13.49 2.37 -18.24
C ALA A 188 12.00 2.15 -18.56
N LEU A 189 11.13 3.10 -18.20
CA LEU A 189 9.71 3.07 -18.52
C LEU A 189 9.35 4.19 -19.50
N PHE A 190 8.84 3.82 -20.68
CA PHE A 190 8.32 4.78 -21.64
C PHE A 190 6.85 5.12 -21.30
N SER A 191 6.58 6.40 -21.05
CA SER A 191 5.25 7.00 -21.11
C SER A 191 5.30 8.19 -22.07
N ALA A 192 4.36 8.27 -23.00
CA ALA A 192 4.26 9.41 -23.91
C ALA A 192 4.02 10.69 -23.12
N TYR A 193 3.15 10.68 -22.11
CA TYR A 193 2.94 11.87 -21.28
C TYR A 193 4.24 12.34 -20.61
N ASP A 194 4.99 11.42 -19.98
CA ASP A 194 6.27 11.73 -19.35
C ASP A 194 7.29 12.27 -20.36
N ARG A 195 7.50 11.57 -21.48
CA ARG A 195 8.49 11.96 -22.48
C ARG A 195 8.13 13.29 -23.14
N MET A 196 6.85 13.56 -23.43
CA MET A 196 6.43 14.81 -24.08
C MET A 196 6.70 16.03 -23.18
N ILE A 197 6.29 15.97 -21.90
CA ILE A 197 6.42 17.13 -21.01
C ILE A 197 7.88 17.41 -20.63
N ASN A 198 8.66 16.37 -20.36
CA ASN A 198 10.09 16.51 -20.04
C ASN A 198 10.87 17.06 -21.25
N THR A 199 10.65 16.51 -22.44
CA THR A 199 11.36 16.91 -23.66
C THR A 199 11.05 18.34 -24.04
N LEU A 200 9.77 18.73 -24.06
CA LEU A 200 9.39 20.10 -24.38
C LEU A 200 10.00 21.09 -23.38
N ALA A 201 10.05 20.75 -22.10
CA ALA A 201 10.59 21.65 -21.09
C ALA A 201 12.10 21.88 -21.29
N CYS A 202 12.84 20.81 -21.57
CA CYS A 202 14.27 20.88 -21.85
C CYS A 202 14.57 21.69 -23.11
N VAL A 203 13.81 21.47 -24.20
CA VAL A 203 13.92 22.26 -25.44
C VAL A 203 13.66 23.75 -25.17
N VAL A 204 12.60 24.07 -24.42
CA VAL A 204 12.25 25.45 -24.04
C VAL A 204 13.38 26.09 -23.23
N ALA A 205 13.95 25.38 -22.25
CA ALA A 205 15.03 25.88 -21.43
C ALA A 205 16.32 26.14 -22.24
N LEU A 206 16.71 25.22 -23.12
CA LEU A 206 17.89 25.39 -23.99
C LEU A 206 17.68 26.52 -25.02
N THR A 207 16.48 26.62 -25.60
CA THR A 207 16.12 27.68 -26.55
C THR A 207 16.18 29.06 -25.90
N LYS A 208 15.67 29.21 -24.67
CA LYS A 208 15.70 30.47 -23.91
C LYS A 208 17.12 31.07 -23.84
N TRP A 209 18.13 30.21 -23.74
CA TRP A 209 19.52 30.62 -23.62
C TRP A 209 20.31 30.54 -24.93
N SER A 210 19.67 30.15 -26.04
CA SER A 210 20.33 29.91 -27.34
C SER A 210 21.51 28.93 -27.23
N LEU A 211 21.32 27.84 -26.49
CA LEU A 211 22.32 26.80 -26.24
C LEU A 211 21.96 25.49 -26.95
N GLU A 212 22.97 24.72 -27.33
CA GLU A 212 22.85 23.33 -27.81
C GLU A 212 21.79 23.10 -28.93
N PRO A 213 21.87 23.81 -30.07
CA PRO A 213 20.86 23.73 -31.13
C PRO A 213 20.62 22.29 -31.63
N ALA A 214 21.66 21.48 -31.76
CA ALA A 214 21.53 20.07 -32.19
C ALA A 214 20.69 19.23 -31.22
N ARG A 215 20.75 19.50 -29.92
CA ARG A 215 19.93 18.81 -28.91
C ARG A 215 18.48 19.26 -28.97
N CYS A 216 18.26 20.56 -29.19
CA CYS A 216 16.93 21.11 -29.43
C CYS A 216 16.29 20.47 -30.67
N GLU A 217 17.01 20.36 -31.79
CA GLU A 217 16.56 19.71 -33.02
C GLU A 217 16.17 18.25 -32.77
N ALA A 218 17.01 17.47 -32.07
CA ALA A 218 16.70 16.09 -31.73
C ALA A 218 15.44 15.97 -30.85
N GLY A 219 15.30 16.83 -29.83
CA GLY A 219 14.11 16.87 -28.98
C GLY A 219 12.84 17.25 -29.74
N LEU A 220 12.93 18.20 -30.66
CA LEU A 220 11.81 18.60 -31.51
C LEU A 220 11.41 17.49 -32.50
N SER A 221 12.38 16.78 -33.08
CA SER A 221 12.11 15.60 -33.92
C SER A 221 11.35 14.53 -33.14
N PHE A 222 11.82 14.22 -31.92
CA PHE A 222 11.13 13.27 -31.05
C PHE A 222 9.68 13.68 -30.75
N LEU A 223 9.46 14.96 -30.37
CA LEU A 223 8.12 15.49 -30.11
C LEU A 223 7.23 15.36 -31.35
N HIS A 224 7.73 15.69 -32.54
CA HIS A 224 6.99 15.59 -33.78
C HIS A 224 6.60 14.14 -34.11
N GLU A 225 7.53 13.19 -33.96
CA GLU A 225 7.32 11.77 -34.28
C GLU A 225 6.39 11.04 -33.29
N ASN A 226 6.26 11.54 -32.07
CA ASN A 226 5.59 10.81 -30.98
C ASN A 226 4.36 11.52 -30.39
N MET A 227 4.02 12.75 -30.81
CA MET A 227 2.88 13.50 -30.27
C MET A 227 1.53 12.75 -30.38
N TRP A 228 1.36 11.93 -31.40
CA TRP A 228 0.14 11.13 -31.62
C TRP A 228 -0.15 10.13 -30.48
N ARG A 229 0.89 9.64 -29.80
CA ARG A 229 0.76 8.69 -28.70
C ARG A 229 -0.01 9.27 -27.51
N LEU A 230 -0.02 10.60 -27.33
CA LEU A 230 -0.82 11.26 -26.29
C LEU A 230 -2.33 11.01 -26.44
N ALA A 231 -2.81 10.70 -27.65
CA ALA A 231 -4.21 10.39 -27.89
C ALA A 231 -4.55 8.90 -27.65
N GLU A 232 -3.54 8.03 -27.58
CA GLU A 232 -3.72 6.58 -27.41
C GLU A 232 -3.43 6.11 -26.00
N GLU A 233 -2.52 6.77 -25.28
CA GLU A 233 -2.16 6.39 -23.92
C GLU A 233 -3.30 6.67 -22.94
N GLU A 234 -3.57 5.70 -22.06
CA GLU A 234 -4.63 5.77 -21.05
C GLU A 234 -4.49 7.00 -20.16
N ALA A 235 -5.60 7.65 -19.82
CA ALA A 235 -5.58 8.88 -19.02
C ALA A 235 -5.11 8.64 -17.57
N GLU A 236 -5.19 7.41 -17.09
CA GLU A 236 -4.76 6.97 -15.75
C GLU A 236 -3.24 7.06 -15.57
N SER A 237 -2.44 6.90 -16.63
CA SER A 237 -0.97 7.07 -16.56
C SER A 237 -0.52 8.53 -16.62
N MET A 238 -1.46 9.46 -16.80
CA MET A 238 -1.16 10.87 -17.00
C MET A 238 -0.56 11.51 -15.72
N PRO A 239 0.62 12.14 -15.82
CA PRO A 239 1.27 12.82 -14.70
C PRO A 239 0.41 13.90 -14.04
N ILE A 240 0.72 14.18 -12.78
CA ILE A 240 0.03 15.17 -11.97
C ILE A 240 0.10 16.53 -12.65
N GLY A 241 -1.06 17.14 -12.87
CA GLY A 241 -1.15 18.48 -13.42
C GLY A 241 -0.79 18.59 -14.91
N PHE A 242 -0.56 17.47 -15.63
CA PHE A 242 -0.15 17.50 -17.05
C PHE A 242 -1.07 18.38 -17.92
N GLU A 243 -2.39 18.27 -17.79
CA GLU A 243 -3.35 19.08 -18.56
C GLU A 243 -3.28 20.59 -18.27
N ILE A 244 -2.61 21.00 -17.20
CA ILE A 244 -2.37 22.40 -16.85
C ILE A 244 -0.92 22.79 -17.15
N ALA A 245 0.05 21.94 -16.83
CA ALA A 245 1.46 22.19 -17.04
C ALA A 245 1.83 22.19 -18.53
N PHE A 246 1.42 21.16 -19.29
CA PHE A 246 1.84 20.96 -20.67
C PHE A 246 1.33 22.06 -21.62
N PRO A 247 0.04 22.47 -21.60
CA PRO A 247 -0.40 23.59 -22.44
C PRO A 247 0.26 24.94 -22.10
N SER A 248 0.56 25.20 -20.83
CA SER A 248 1.28 26.42 -20.42
C SER A 248 2.71 26.42 -20.95
N LEU A 249 3.35 25.26 -20.94
CA LEU A 249 4.67 25.07 -21.49
C LEU A 249 4.69 25.21 -23.02
N ILE A 250 3.66 24.71 -23.71
CA ILE A 250 3.48 24.95 -25.16
C ILE A 250 3.34 26.45 -25.45
N GLN A 251 2.59 27.18 -24.63
CA GLN A 251 2.49 28.63 -24.79
C GLN A 251 3.86 29.31 -24.57
N THR A 252 4.63 28.87 -23.57
CA THR A 252 6.00 29.37 -23.34
C THR A 252 6.91 29.09 -24.53
N ALA A 253 6.83 27.90 -25.13
CA ALA A 253 7.56 27.56 -26.35
C ALA A 253 7.21 28.51 -27.50
N ARG A 254 5.92 28.83 -27.66
CA ARG A 254 5.43 29.78 -28.67
C ARG A 254 5.97 31.18 -28.44
N ASP A 255 5.96 31.66 -27.21
CA ASP A 255 6.43 33.00 -26.83
C ASP A 255 7.94 33.15 -27.03
N LEU A 256 8.70 32.05 -26.92
CA LEU A 256 10.14 32.00 -27.22
C LEU A 256 10.46 31.75 -28.71
N GLY A 257 9.45 31.57 -29.56
CA GLY A 257 9.64 31.40 -31.00
C GLY A 257 10.15 30.01 -31.42
N VAL A 258 9.81 28.94 -30.68
CA VAL A 258 10.13 27.55 -31.06
C VAL A 258 9.28 27.15 -32.28
N VAL A 259 9.81 27.33 -33.49
CA VAL A 259 9.03 27.24 -34.74
C VAL A 259 8.61 25.81 -35.11
N ASP A 260 9.47 24.82 -34.84
CA ASP A 260 9.28 23.44 -35.33
C ASP A 260 8.42 22.56 -34.41
N PHE A 261 7.87 23.12 -33.32
CA PHE A 261 6.93 22.39 -32.46
C PHE A 261 5.56 22.24 -33.16
N PRO A 262 4.93 21.04 -33.15
CA PRO A 262 3.68 20.79 -33.86
C PRO A 262 2.44 21.36 -33.13
N TYR A 263 2.32 22.69 -33.05
CA TYR A 263 1.26 23.40 -32.32
C TYR A 263 -0.18 23.02 -32.70
N GLY A 264 -0.39 22.61 -33.96
CA GLY A 264 -1.69 22.23 -34.51
C GLY A 264 -2.02 20.74 -34.39
N HIS A 265 -1.20 19.95 -33.69
CA HIS A 265 -1.37 18.50 -33.64
C HIS A 265 -2.73 18.10 -33.01
N PRO A 266 -3.52 17.20 -33.63
CA PRO A 266 -4.85 16.84 -33.13
C PRO A 266 -4.88 16.32 -31.68
N ALA A 267 -3.85 15.57 -31.26
CA ALA A 267 -3.73 15.07 -29.88
C ALA A 267 -3.72 16.17 -28.81
N LEU A 268 -3.40 17.42 -29.16
CA LEU A 268 -3.41 18.54 -28.23
C LEU A 268 -4.82 19.09 -27.96
N GLN A 269 -5.79 18.84 -28.86
CA GLN A 269 -7.13 19.42 -28.76
C GLN A 269 -7.88 18.96 -27.51
N SER A 270 -7.83 17.67 -27.19
CA SER A 270 -8.43 17.11 -25.98
C SER A 270 -7.76 17.68 -24.73
N ILE A 271 -6.43 17.83 -24.73
CA ILE A 271 -5.67 18.38 -23.61
C ILE A 271 -6.08 19.84 -23.34
N TYR A 272 -6.18 20.68 -24.39
CA TYR A 272 -6.66 22.06 -24.23
C TYR A 272 -8.11 22.12 -23.72
N ALA A 273 -9.00 21.27 -24.24
CA ALA A 273 -10.38 21.21 -23.78
C ALA A 273 -10.46 20.83 -22.29
N ASN A 274 -9.68 19.83 -21.87
CA ASN A 274 -9.62 19.40 -20.48
C ASN A 274 -9.03 20.47 -19.56
N ARG A 275 -8.00 21.20 -20.02
CA ARG A 275 -7.45 22.36 -19.30
C ARG A 275 -8.54 23.36 -18.96
N GLU A 276 -9.35 23.76 -19.93
CA GLU A 276 -10.43 24.74 -19.73
C GLU A 276 -11.48 24.24 -18.72
N VAL A 277 -11.84 22.96 -18.79
CA VAL A 277 -12.74 22.34 -17.81
C VAL A 277 -12.14 22.37 -16.41
N LYS A 278 -10.84 22.04 -16.27
CA LYS A 278 -10.15 22.03 -14.98
C LYS A 278 -10.00 23.42 -14.39
N LEU A 279 -9.55 24.40 -15.19
CA LEU A 279 -9.38 25.78 -14.73
C LEU A 279 -10.71 26.40 -14.23
N LYS A 280 -11.84 26.05 -14.84
CA LYS A 280 -13.18 26.48 -14.39
C LYS A 280 -13.62 25.84 -13.06
N ARG A 281 -13.13 24.64 -12.76
CA ARG A 281 -13.43 23.93 -11.50
C ARG A 281 -12.55 24.40 -10.33
N ILE A 282 -11.42 25.05 -10.62
CA ILE A 282 -10.52 25.54 -9.58
C ILE A 282 -11.13 26.77 -8.89
N PRO A 283 -11.39 26.70 -7.57
CA PRO A 283 -11.89 27.86 -6.83
C PRO A 283 -10.76 28.89 -6.65
N ARG A 284 -10.69 29.86 -7.58
CA ARG A 284 -9.61 30.86 -7.67
C ARG A 284 -9.39 31.67 -6.41
N ASP A 285 -10.44 31.98 -5.66
CA ASP A 285 -10.28 32.71 -4.42
C ASP A 285 -9.71 31.81 -3.30
N MET A 286 -10.12 30.54 -3.24
CA MET A 286 -9.62 29.58 -2.24
C MET A 286 -8.13 29.27 -2.43
N MET A 287 -7.66 29.09 -3.67
CA MET A 287 -6.24 28.83 -3.94
C MET A 287 -5.29 29.95 -3.45
N HIS A 288 -5.81 31.17 -3.24
CA HIS A 288 -5.06 32.32 -2.73
C HIS A 288 -5.37 32.63 -1.25
N ARG A 289 -6.11 31.76 -0.55
CA ARG A 289 -6.47 31.92 0.88
C ARG A 289 -5.95 30.77 1.74
N VAL A 290 -5.99 29.55 1.22
CA VAL A 290 -5.61 28.36 1.98
C VAL A 290 -4.63 27.51 1.17
N PRO A 291 -3.68 26.82 1.82
CA PRO A 291 -2.82 25.86 1.16
C PRO A 291 -3.64 24.72 0.55
N THR A 292 -3.41 24.44 -0.74
CA THR A 292 -4.04 23.34 -1.47
C THR A 292 -3.02 22.67 -2.37
N SER A 293 -3.35 21.49 -2.92
CA SER A 293 -2.50 20.76 -3.87
C SER A 293 -2.10 21.58 -5.10
N ILE A 294 -2.88 22.62 -5.44
CA ILE A 294 -2.62 23.52 -6.58
C ILE A 294 -1.30 24.28 -6.42
N LEU A 295 -0.83 24.54 -5.20
CA LEU A 295 0.46 25.18 -4.96
C LEU A 295 1.63 24.37 -5.56
N HIS A 296 1.44 23.07 -5.80
CA HIS A 296 2.45 22.21 -6.42
C HIS A 296 2.60 22.43 -7.94
N SER A 297 1.67 23.14 -8.60
CA SER A 297 1.62 23.31 -10.07
C SER A 297 1.34 24.76 -10.51
N LEU A 298 1.89 25.74 -9.79
CA LEU A 298 1.67 27.18 -10.07
C LEU A 298 2.20 27.62 -11.44
N GLU A 299 3.26 27.00 -11.95
CA GLU A 299 3.85 27.24 -13.27
C GLU A 299 2.88 27.00 -14.42
N GLY A 300 1.85 26.18 -14.19
CA GLY A 300 0.80 25.91 -15.15
C GLY A 300 -0.38 26.90 -15.09
N MET A 301 -0.45 27.74 -14.07
CA MET A 301 -1.66 28.51 -13.74
C MET A 301 -1.60 29.95 -14.28
N PRO A 302 -2.64 30.42 -15.00
CA PRO A 302 -2.73 31.82 -15.40
C PRO A 302 -3.27 32.70 -14.26
N ASP A 303 -2.99 34.01 -14.35
CA ASP A 303 -3.57 35.08 -13.52
C ASP A 303 -3.39 34.88 -12.00
N LEU A 304 -2.15 34.68 -11.56
CA LEU A 304 -1.80 34.47 -10.15
C LEU A 304 -1.60 35.78 -9.38
N ASP A 305 -2.14 35.86 -8.16
CA ASP A 305 -1.90 36.94 -7.20
C ASP A 305 -0.72 36.56 -6.28
N TRP A 306 0.48 36.93 -6.69
CA TRP A 306 1.73 36.60 -5.99
C TRP A 306 1.80 37.12 -4.55
N PRO A 307 1.43 38.38 -4.23
CA PRO A 307 1.38 38.85 -2.85
C PRO A 307 0.56 37.94 -1.93
N ARG A 308 -0.58 37.42 -2.40
CA ARG A 308 -1.39 36.46 -1.63
C ARG A 308 -0.75 35.08 -1.55
N LEU A 309 -0.21 34.57 -2.67
CA LEU A 309 0.43 33.25 -2.72
C LEU A 309 1.66 33.16 -1.81
N LEU A 310 2.47 34.22 -1.71
CA LEU A 310 3.65 34.24 -0.84
C LEU A 310 3.29 34.03 0.64
N ASN A 311 2.06 34.35 1.07
CA ASN A 311 1.58 34.03 2.43
C ASN A 311 1.30 32.54 2.64
N LEU A 312 1.22 31.76 1.57
CA LEU A 312 0.98 30.32 1.58
C LEU A 312 2.27 29.50 1.33
N GLN A 313 3.41 30.16 1.20
CA GLN A 313 4.71 29.53 1.00
C GLN A 313 5.04 28.57 2.16
N SER A 314 5.61 27.41 1.83
CA SER A 314 6.08 26.45 2.82
C SER A 314 7.22 27.04 3.66
N CYS A 315 7.40 26.51 4.87
CA CYS A 315 8.42 27.02 5.79
C CYS A 315 9.86 26.88 5.28
N ASP A 316 10.09 25.97 4.32
CA ASP A 316 11.39 25.72 3.70
C ASP A 316 11.66 26.60 2.47
N GLY A 317 10.73 27.48 2.11
CA GLY A 317 10.80 28.39 0.97
C GLY A 317 10.13 27.89 -0.31
N SER A 318 9.67 26.64 -0.32
CA SER A 318 9.00 26.06 -1.49
C SER A 318 7.54 26.48 -1.62
N PHE A 319 6.98 26.27 -2.80
CA PHE A 319 5.54 26.14 -3.01
C PHE A 319 5.17 24.66 -3.05
N LEU A 320 4.64 24.15 -1.93
CA LEU A 320 4.25 22.75 -1.73
C LEU A 320 5.31 21.76 -2.25
N PHE A 321 6.58 22.00 -1.91
CA PHE A 321 7.71 21.11 -2.18
C PHE A 321 7.99 20.87 -3.67
N SER A 322 7.45 21.71 -4.56
CA SER A 322 7.60 21.63 -6.02
C SER A 322 8.73 22.52 -6.52
N PRO A 323 9.83 21.99 -7.10
CA PRO A 323 10.87 22.81 -7.69
C PRO A 323 10.40 23.66 -8.87
N SER A 324 9.62 23.13 -9.81
CA SER A 324 9.07 23.90 -10.94
C SER A 324 8.20 25.06 -10.48
N ALA A 325 7.25 24.84 -9.57
CA ALA A 325 6.38 25.89 -9.04
C ALA A 325 7.17 26.96 -8.29
N THR A 326 8.19 26.54 -7.53
CA THR A 326 9.05 27.46 -6.77
C THR A 326 9.99 28.25 -7.69
N ALA A 327 10.53 27.64 -8.74
CA ALA A 327 11.32 28.32 -9.77
C ALA A 327 10.47 29.34 -10.52
N TYR A 328 9.22 28.98 -10.85
CA TYR A 328 8.28 29.92 -11.46
C TYR A 328 7.98 31.10 -10.52
N ALA A 329 7.67 30.84 -9.25
CA ALA A 329 7.47 31.89 -8.26
C ALA A 329 8.70 32.81 -8.11
N LEU A 330 9.91 32.24 -8.10
CA LEU A 330 11.16 33.00 -8.07
C LEU A 330 11.29 33.93 -9.27
N MET A 331 10.98 33.46 -10.49
CA MET A 331 11.02 34.28 -11.70
C MET A 331 10.04 35.46 -11.65
N GLN A 332 8.87 35.26 -11.03
CA GLN A 332 7.82 36.29 -10.97
C GLN A 332 8.00 37.29 -9.83
N THR A 333 8.65 36.89 -8.74
CA THR A 333 8.67 37.67 -7.48
C THR A 333 10.06 38.08 -7.02
N GLY A 334 11.12 37.37 -7.45
CA GLY A 334 12.47 37.52 -6.89
C GLY A 334 12.57 37.11 -5.42
N ASP A 335 11.61 36.34 -4.89
CA ASP A 335 11.57 35.98 -3.48
C ASP A 335 12.82 35.21 -3.03
N LYS A 336 13.43 35.67 -1.93
CA LYS A 336 14.70 35.13 -1.43
C LYS A 336 14.56 33.70 -0.93
N LYS A 337 13.43 33.34 -0.32
CA LYS A 337 13.23 31.98 0.22
C LYS A 337 13.04 30.97 -0.90
N CYS A 338 12.36 31.35 -1.99
CA CYS A 338 12.30 30.54 -3.21
C CYS A 338 13.72 30.27 -3.75
N PHE A 339 14.57 31.30 -3.82
CA PHE A 339 15.96 31.15 -4.23
C PHE A 339 16.74 30.20 -3.31
N GLU A 340 16.66 30.39 -1.99
CA GLU A 340 17.36 29.56 -1.00
C GLU A 340 16.93 28.08 -1.08
N TYR A 341 15.65 27.82 -1.32
CA TYR A 341 15.13 26.47 -1.57
C TYR A 341 15.74 25.86 -2.83
N ILE A 342 15.67 26.57 -3.97
CA ILE A 342 16.17 26.07 -5.27
C ILE A 342 17.70 25.87 -5.23
N ASP A 343 18.45 26.81 -4.67
CA ASP A 343 19.91 26.71 -4.56
C ASP A 343 20.34 25.49 -3.73
N ARG A 344 19.62 25.20 -2.64
CA ARG A 344 19.87 24.02 -1.80
C ARG A 344 19.66 22.72 -2.57
N ILE A 345 18.55 22.59 -3.29
CA ILE A 345 18.24 21.35 -4.03
C ILE A 345 19.18 21.15 -5.23
N VAL A 346 19.52 22.22 -5.97
CA VAL A 346 20.46 22.14 -7.10
C VAL A 346 21.83 21.65 -6.64
N LYS A 347 22.29 22.10 -5.46
CA LYS A 347 23.53 21.62 -4.85
C LYS A 347 23.45 20.17 -4.40
N LYS A 348 22.34 19.75 -3.79
CA LYS A 348 22.15 18.36 -3.35
C LYS A 348 22.17 17.38 -4.52
N PHE A 349 21.51 17.72 -5.63
CA PHE A 349 21.28 16.84 -6.77
C PHE A 349 22.21 17.13 -7.96
N ASN A 350 23.32 17.84 -7.72
CA ASN A 350 24.37 18.12 -8.70
C ASN A 350 23.86 18.69 -10.03
N GLY A 351 22.94 19.65 -9.96
CA GLY A 351 22.34 20.29 -11.14
C GLY A 351 20.94 19.78 -11.47
N GLY A 352 20.69 18.48 -11.40
CA GLY A 352 19.32 17.96 -11.51
C GLY A 352 18.49 18.40 -10.31
N VAL A 353 17.17 18.41 -10.43
CA VAL A 353 16.25 18.52 -9.29
C VAL A 353 15.09 17.54 -9.46
N PRO A 354 14.55 16.94 -8.39
CA PRO A 354 13.40 16.04 -8.48
C PRO A 354 12.10 16.81 -8.72
N ASN A 355 10.99 16.10 -8.93
CA ASN A 355 9.69 16.75 -9.11
C ASN A 355 9.06 17.22 -7.78
N VAL A 356 9.48 16.61 -6.67
CA VAL A 356 9.06 16.93 -5.31
C VAL A 356 10.23 16.78 -4.33
N TYR A 357 10.43 17.74 -3.43
CA TYR A 357 11.46 17.66 -2.39
C TYR A 357 11.18 18.58 -1.19
N PRO A 358 11.39 18.14 0.05
CA PRO A 358 11.82 16.80 0.46
C PRO A 358 10.70 15.76 0.32
N VAL A 359 11.05 14.49 0.52
CA VAL A 359 10.13 13.33 0.60
C VAL A 359 10.48 12.46 1.82
N ASP A 360 10.88 13.12 2.90
CA ASP A 360 11.48 12.50 4.07
C ASP A 360 10.51 11.58 4.80
N LEU A 361 9.30 12.05 5.11
CA LEU A 361 8.31 11.23 5.81
C LEU A 361 7.88 10.05 4.94
N PHE A 362 7.62 10.30 3.66
CA PHE A 362 7.25 9.27 2.70
C PHE A 362 8.32 8.16 2.66
N GLU A 363 9.61 8.50 2.47
CA GLU A 363 10.69 7.52 2.40
C GLU A 363 10.76 6.67 3.69
N HIS A 364 10.78 7.29 4.87
CA HIS A 364 10.88 6.57 6.14
C HIS A 364 9.71 5.60 6.37
N ILE A 365 8.50 6.02 6.01
CA ILE A 365 7.27 5.22 6.19
C ILE A 365 7.26 4.03 5.23
N TRP A 366 7.51 4.28 3.93
CA TRP A 366 7.42 3.23 2.92
C TRP A 366 8.56 2.22 3.02
N VAL A 367 9.76 2.63 3.42
CA VAL A 367 10.87 1.72 3.70
C VAL A 367 10.49 0.71 4.78
N VAL A 368 9.93 1.16 5.91
CA VAL A 368 9.51 0.26 6.98
C VAL A 368 8.40 -0.69 6.51
N ASP A 369 7.39 -0.17 5.79
CA ASP A 369 6.35 -1.02 5.21
C ASP A 369 6.92 -2.10 4.29
N ARG A 370 7.89 -1.77 3.43
CA ARG A 370 8.50 -2.75 2.51
C ARG A 370 9.27 -3.81 3.26
N LEU A 371 10.11 -3.43 4.23
CA LEU A 371 10.88 -4.39 5.02
C LEU A 371 10.00 -5.35 5.82
N GLU A 372 8.89 -4.86 6.39
CA GLU A 372 7.94 -5.68 7.13
C GLU A 372 7.18 -6.64 6.23
N ARG A 373 6.62 -6.15 5.12
CA ARG A 373 5.86 -7.00 4.19
C ARG A 373 6.74 -8.01 3.47
N LEU A 374 8.02 -7.70 3.24
CA LEU A 374 8.99 -8.66 2.70
C LEU A 374 9.45 -9.70 3.75
N GLY A 375 9.07 -9.55 5.03
CA GLY A 375 9.41 -10.51 6.08
C GLY A 375 10.87 -10.45 6.56
N ILE A 376 11.57 -9.34 6.30
CA ILE A 376 13.00 -9.16 6.62
C ILE A 376 13.27 -8.05 7.66
N SER A 377 12.22 -7.41 8.19
CA SER A 377 12.34 -6.32 9.18
C SER A 377 13.14 -6.69 10.44
N ARG A 378 13.16 -7.97 10.83
CA ARG A 378 13.88 -8.45 12.03
C ARG A 378 15.39 -8.17 12.02
N TYR A 379 16.01 -8.01 10.86
CA TYR A 379 17.44 -7.67 10.74
C TYR A 379 17.74 -6.18 10.98
N PHE A 380 16.70 -5.35 11.02
CA PHE A 380 16.79 -3.89 10.96
C PHE A 380 16.01 -3.20 12.09
N GLN A 381 15.73 -3.90 13.20
CA GLN A 381 14.89 -3.37 14.29
C GLN A 381 15.34 -1.98 14.78
N ARG A 382 16.65 -1.79 14.95
CA ARG A 382 17.21 -0.51 15.40
C ARG A 382 17.01 0.60 14.36
N GLU A 383 17.25 0.32 13.10
CA GLU A 383 17.05 1.28 12.01
C GLU A 383 15.56 1.61 11.84
N ILE A 384 14.67 0.63 11.96
CA ILE A 384 13.21 0.83 11.92
C ILE A 384 12.74 1.69 13.09
N GLU A 385 13.23 1.46 14.31
CA GLU A 385 12.93 2.28 15.49
C GLU A 385 13.32 3.74 15.23
N GLN A 386 14.50 3.99 14.67
CA GLN A 386 14.95 5.33 14.30
C GLN A 386 14.05 6.00 13.26
N CYS A 387 13.54 5.23 12.28
CA CYS A 387 12.57 5.72 11.31
C CYS A 387 11.26 6.11 11.97
N MET A 388 10.72 5.26 12.83
CA MET A 388 9.45 5.53 13.51
C MET A 388 9.58 6.70 14.50
N ASP A 389 10.71 6.84 15.17
CA ASP A 389 11.05 8.02 15.98
C ASP A 389 11.08 9.31 15.14
N TYR A 390 11.62 9.25 13.92
CA TYR A 390 11.61 10.38 12.99
C TYR A 390 10.19 10.76 12.56
N VAL A 391 9.40 9.77 12.14
CA VAL A 391 8.00 9.98 11.72
C VAL A 391 7.16 10.52 12.88
N ASN A 392 7.28 9.94 14.08
CA ASN A 392 6.55 10.37 15.27
C ASN A 392 6.88 11.81 15.67
N ARG A 393 8.16 12.23 15.57
CA ARG A 393 8.57 13.62 15.84
C ARG A 393 7.90 14.64 14.91
N HIS A 394 7.42 14.21 13.75
CA HIS A 394 6.76 15.06 12.76
C HIS A 394 5.27 14.75 12.59
N TRP A 395 4.74 13.80 13.36
CA TRP A 395 3.32 13.49 13.43
C TRP A 395 2.54 14.68 14.01
N THR A 396 1.34 14.94 13.48
CA THR A 396 0.44 15.98 14.00
C THR A 396 -0.99 15.48 14.03
N GLU A 397 -1.83 16.06 14.88
CA GLU A 397 -3.27 15.73 14.97
C GLU A 397 -4.04 16.11 13.68
N ASP A 398 -3.48 16.97 12.84
CA ASP A 398 -4.04 17.31 11.53
C ASP A 398 -3.68 16.28 10.45
N GLY A 399 -2.69 15.44 10.71
CA GLY A 399 -2.10 14.47 9.78
C GLY A 399 -0.72 14.88 9.31
N ILE A 400 -0.18 14.12 8.36
CA ILE A 400 1.10 14.40 7.71
C ILE A 400 0.93 14.38 6.19
N CYS A 401 2.02 14.67 5.48
CA CYS A 401 2.15 14.34 4.07
C CYS A 401 3.57 13.80 3.84
N TRP A 402 3.96 13.62 2.58
CA TRP A 402 5.28 13.13 2.18
C TRP A 402 6.47 13.90 2.77
N ALA A 403 6.26 15.15 3.18
CA ALA A 403 7.29 16.05 3.70
C ALA A 403 6.95 16.58 5.10
N ARG A 404 7.97 16.69 5.97
CA ARG A 404 7.83 17.32 7.29
C ARG A 404 7.34 18.77 7.19
N LYS A 405 6.60 19.21 8.22
CA LYS A 405 6.12 20.60 8.39
C LYS A 405 5.28 21.14 7.22
N SER A 406 4.61 20.25 6.48
CA SER A 406 3.66 20.65 5.46
C SER A 406 2.38 21.25 6.04
N ASN A 407 1.84 22.25 5.35
CA ASN A 407 0.52 22.81 5.62
C ASN A 407 -0.61 22.09 4.85
N VAL A 408 -0.26 21.12 4.00
CA VAL A 408 -1.20 20.26 3.28
C VAL A 408 -0.97 18.84 3.73
N LYS A 409 -2.06 18.14 4.08
CA LYS A 409 -2.01 16.75 4.55
C LYS A 409 -2.68 15.85 3.53
N ASP A 410 -2.20 14.63 3.41
CA ASP A 410 -2.82 13.60 2.60
C ASP A 410 -3.11 12.33 3.40
N VAL A 411 -4.14 11.61 2.97
CA VAL A 411 -4.63 10.42 3.66
C VAL A 411 -3.69 9.23 3.51
N ASP A 412 -2.87 9.19 2.46
CA ASP A 412 -2.03 8.04 2.16
C ASP A 412 -0.87 7.96 3.16
N ASP A 413 -0.06 9.03 3.23
CA ASP A 413 1.03 9.16 4.20
C ASP A 413 0.50 9.15 5.64
N THR A 414 -0.64 9.80 5.89
CA THR A 414 -1.27 9.80 7.23
C THR A 414 -1.72 8.40 7.64
N ALA A 415 -2.36 7.64 6.75
CA ALA A 415 -2.80 6.27 7.06
C ALA A 415 -1.63 5.32 7.26
N MET A 416 -0.61 5.43 6.43
CA MET A 416 0.60 4.61 6.55
C MET A 416 1.34 4.90 7.86
N ALA A 417 1.63 6.17 8.16
CA ALA A 417 2.27 6.54 9.43
C ALA A 417 1.42 6.15 10.64
N PHE A 418 0.11 6.41 10.62
CA PHE A 418 -0.78 6.01 11.71
C PHE A 418 -0.67 4.51 11.99
N ARG A 419 -0.74 3.69 10.94
CA ARG A 419 -0.67 2.24 11.05
C ARG A 419 0.67 1.80 11.65
N LEU A 420 1.78 2.26 11.07
CA LEU A 420 3.12 1.85 11.50
C LEU A 420 3.43 2.36 12.91
N LEU A 421 3.20 3.65 13.20
CA LEU A 421 3.40 4.21 14.54
C LEU A 421 2.61 3.42 15.59
N ARG A 422 1.34 3.10 15.33
CA ARG A 422 0.53 2.32 16.27
C ARG A 422 1.05 0.89 16.44
N LEU A 423 1.43 0.20 15.36
CA LEU A 423 1.98 -1.15 15.43
C LEU A 423 3.33 -1.20 16.15
N HIS A 424 4.10 -0.11 16.11
CA HIS A 424 5.36 0.06 16.85
C HIS A 424 5.17 0.65 18.27
N GLY A 425 3.93 0.74 18.76
CA GLY A 425 3.64 1.11 20.15
C GLY A 425 3.59 2.60 20.46
N TYR A 426 3.60 3.47 19.44
CA TYR A 426 3.43 4.91 19.62
C TYR A 426 1.96 5.28 19.83
N ASN A 427 1.73 6.32 20.64
CA ASN A 427 0.38 6.81 20.92
C ASN A 427 -0.10 7.78 19.83
N VAL A 428 -0.85 7.27 18.87
CA VAL A 428 -1.48 8.06 17.79
C VAL A 428 -3.00 7.98 17.82
N SER A 429 -3.64 9.14 17.76
CA SER A 429 -5.10 9.31 17.81
C SER A 429 -5.75 9.03 16.44
N PRO A 430 -6.83 8.24 16.37
CA PRO A 430 -7.56 8.02 15.11
C PRO A 430 -8.34 9.27 14.68
N SER A 431 -8.49 10.29 15.54
CA SER A 431 -9.23 11.51 15.21
C SER A 431 -8.60 12.28 14.04
N VAL A 432 -7.33 12.02 13.73
CA VAL A 432 -6.64 12.54 12.55
C VAL A 432 -7.42 12.29 11.24
N PHE A 433 -8.12 11.16 11.15
CA PHE A 433 -8.88 10.79 9.95
C PHE A 433 -10.15 11.62 9.74
N LYS A 434 -10.63 12.32 10.78
CA LYS A 434 -11.79 13.24 10.64
C LYS A 434 -11.50 14.39 9.68
N ASN A 435 -10.24 14.75 9.49
CA ASN A 435 -9.83 15.81 8.56
C ASN A 435 -10.02 15.39 7.09
N PHE A 436 -10.02 14.09 6.83
CA PHE A 436 -10.21 13.51 5.50
C PHE A 436 -11.63 13.02 5.26
N GLU A 437 -12.48 13.06 6.28
CA GLU A 437 -13.88 12.62 6.24
C GLU A 437 -14.80 13.81 5.89
N LYS A 438 -15.68 13.62 4.91
CA LYS A 438 -16.79 14.53 4.63
C LYS A 438 -18.00 13.75 4.14
N ASP A 439 -19.15 14.00 4.78
CA ASP A 439 -20.43 13.37 4.43
C ASP A 439 -20.39 11.82 4.43
N GLY A 440 -19.52 11.23 5.26
CA GLY A 440 -19.32 9.78 5.36
C GLY A 440 -18.34 9.20 4.34
N GLU A 441 -17.79 10.01 3.44
CA GLU A 441 -16.76 9.63 2.47
C GLU A 441 -15.37 10.11 2.90
N PHE A 442 -14.33 9.45 2.41
CA PHE A 442 -12.94 9.81 2.67
C PHE A 442 -12.24 10.26 1.38
N PHE A 443 -11.31 11.22 1.51
CA PHE A 443 -10.64 11.86 0.38
C PHE A 443 -9.12 11.94 0.60
N CYS A 444 -8.37 11.97 -0.51
CA CYS A 444 -6.90 12.04 -0.50
C CYS A 444 -6.37 13.29 0.18
N PHE A 445 -7.00 14.45 -0.01
CA PHE A 445 -6.55 15.72 0.54
C PHE A 445 -7.69 16.43 1.27
N VAL A 446 -7.36 17.08 2.38
CA VAL A 446 -8.31 17.87 3.17
C VAL A 446 -8.98 18.95 2.30
N GLY A 447 -10.31 18.97 2.31
CA GLY A 447 -11.10 19.96 1.56
C GLY A 447 -11.18 19.73 0.04
N GLN A 448 -10.65 18.61 -0.47
CA GLN A 448 -10.74 18.22 -1.88
C GLN A 448 -11.60 16.97 -2.05
N SER A 449 -11.90 16.61 -3.31
CA SER A 449 -12.78 15.49 -3.66
C SER A 449 -12.06 14.38 -4.42
N THR A 450 -10.74 14.29 -4.30
CA THR A 450 -9.94 13.27 -5.00
C THR A 450 -9.88 12.01 -4.15
N GLN A 451 -10.08 10.86 -4.79
CA GLN A 451 -9.91 9.52 -4.21
C GLN A 451 -8.96 8.74 -5.12
N ALA A 452 -8.09 7.94 -4.52
CA ALA A 452 -7.11 7.11 -5.22
C ALA A 452 -7.06 5.72 -4.60
N VAL A 453 -6.67 4.73 -5.40
CA VAL A 453 -6.68 3.33 -4.99
C VAL A 453 -5.68 3.11 -3.86
N THR A 454 -4.45 3.61 -3.99
CA THR A 454 -3.39 3.47 -2.96
C THR A 454 -3.76 4.17 -1.65
N GLY A 455 -4.24 5.41 -1.72
CA GLY A 455 -4.69 6.14 -0.53
C GLY A 455 -5.84 5.45 0.20
N MET A 456 -6.83 4.90 -0.53
CA MET A 456 -7.93 4.16 0.10
C MET A 456 -7.50 2.77 0.57
N TYR A 457 -6.57 2.12 -0.12
CA TYR A 457 -5.93 0.87 0.29
C TYR A 457 -5.20 1.02 1.62
N ASN A 458 -4.38 2.06 1.76
CA ASN A 458 -3.65 2.30 3.00
C ASN A 458 -4.56 2.78 4.14
N LEU A 459 -5.61 3.56 3.84
CA LEU A 459 -6.67 3.85 4.81
C LEU A 459 -7.37 2.56 5.28
N ASN A 460 -7.65 1.63 4.37
CA ASN A 460 -8.23 0.34 4.71
C ASN A 460 -7.34 -0.43 5.68
N ARG A 461 -6.05 -0.60 5.34
CA ARG A 461 -5.07 -1.28 6.21
C ARG A 461 -4.97 -0.63 7.59
N ALA A 462 -4.92 0.70 7.66
CA ALA A 462 -4.87 1.46 8.90
C ALA A 462 -6.13 1.27 9.76
N SER A 463 -7.30 1.21 9.13
CA SER A 463 -8.58 1.04 9.83
C SER A 463 -8.75 -0.34 10.50
N GLN A 464 -7.98 -1.34 10.07
CA GLN A 464 -8.08 -2.70 10.59
C GLN A 464 -7.42 -2.89 11.96
N ILE A 465 -6.55 -1.95 12.40
CA ILE A 465 -5.89 -1.94 13.72
C ILE A 465 -6.62 -1.03 14.73
N SER A 466 -7.94 -0.94 14.61
CA SER A 466 -8.80 -0.13 15.45
C SER A 466 -8.96 -0.70 16.87
N PHE A 467 -8.97 0.18 17.87
CA PHE A 467 -9.42 -0.13 19.21
C PHE A 467 -10.94 0.06 19.37
N GLN A 468 -11.50 -0.54 20.41
CA GLN A 468 -12.93 -0.40 20.71
C GLN A 468 -13.29 1.05 21.01
N GLY A 469 -14.33 1.58 20.33
CA GLY A 469 -14.80 2.96 20.49
C GLY A 469 -14.20 3.96 19.50
N GLU A 470 -13.32 3.53 18.58
CA GLU A 470 -12.75 4.40 17.54
C GLU A 470 -13.67 4.48 16.30
N ASP A 471 -14.83 5.14 16.44
CA ASP A 471 -15.89 5.15 15.42
C ASP A 471 -15.44 5.66 14.04
N VAL A 472 -14.47 6.58 13.99
CA VAL A 472 -13.93 7.11 12.73
C VAL A 472 -13.19 6.02 11.93
N LEU A 473 -12.47 5.12 12.59
CA LEU A 473 -11.83 4.00 11.90
C LEU A 473 -12.86 2.97 11.44
N HIS A 474 -13.94 2.77 12.19
CA HIS A 474 -15.03 1.92 11.74
C HIS A 474 -15.65 2.44 10.43
N ARG A 475 -15.95 3.74 10.35
CA ARG A 475 -16.44 4.38 9.12
C ARG A 475 -15.41 4.32 7.99
N ALA A 476 -14.15 4.61 8.28
CA ALA A 476 -13.06 4.51 7.30
C ALA A 476 -12.92 3.07 6.74
N ARG A 477 -13.06 2.06 7.59
CA ARG A 477 -13.02 0.64 7.19
C ARG A 477 -14.13 0.29 6.22
N VAL A 478 -15.37 0.64 6.56
CA VAL A 478 -16.55 0.37 5.72
C VAL A 478 -16.38 1.07 4.37
N PHE A 479 -16.12 2.38 4.38
CA PHE A 479 -15.97 3.16 3.17
C PHE A 479 -14.85 2.66 2.26
N SER A 480 -13.64 2.49 2.81
CA SER A 480 -12.48 2.06 2.01
C SER A 480 -12.64 0.64 1.48
N TYR A 481 -13.24 -0.28 2.24
CA TYR A 481 -13.50 -1.65 1.78
C TYR A 481 -14.48 -1.67 0.61
N GLU A 482 -15.60 -0.95 0.72
CA GLU A 482 -16.61 -0.85 -0.34
C GLU A 482 -16.03 -0.18 -1.60
N PHE A 483 -15.27 0.90 -1.42
CA PHE A 483 -14.57 1.57 -2.52
C PHE A 483 -13.64 0.60 -3.27
N LEU A 484 -12.80 -0.15 -2.55
CA LEU A 484 -11.83 -1.06 -3.15
C LEU A 484 -12.50 -2.25 -3.83
N ARG A 485 -13.51 -2.86 -3.21
CA ARG A 485 -14.29 -3.96 -3.82
C ARG A 485 -15.01 -3.50 -5.09
N GLN A 486 -15.60 -2.31 -5.10
CA GLN A 486 -16.23 -1.74 -6.29
C GLN A 486 -15.21 -1.55 -7.43
N ARG A 487 -14.01 -1.06 -7.11
CA ARG A 487 -12.93 -0.89 -8.11
C ARG A 487 -12.41 -2.23 -8.63
N GLU A 488 -12.30 -3.24 -7.76
CA GLU A 488 -11.92 -4.60 -8.12
C GLU A 488 -12.93 -5.22 -9.10
N GLU A 489 -14.23 -5.14 -8.80
CA GLU A 489 -15.31 -5.63 -9.66
C GLU A 489 -15.33 -4.95 -11.05
N GLN A 490 -14.91 -3.68 -11.11
CA GLN A 490 -14.83 -2.91 -12.35
C GLN A 490 -13.52 -3.13 -13.13
N GLY A 491 -12.57 -3.90 -12.59
CA GLY A 491 -11.23 -4.06 -13.18
C GLY A 491 -10.41 -2.76 -13.14
N MET A 492 -10.71 -1.86 -12.20
CA MET A 492 -10.14 -0.51 -12.07
C MET A 492 -9.17 -0.39 -10.88
N ILE A 493 -8.51 -1.48 -10.47
CA ILE A 493 -7.39 -1.44 -9.52
C ILE A 493 -6.14 -0.99 -10.25
N ARG A 494 -6.15 0.28 -10.62
CA ARG A 494 -5.02 1.02 -11.18
C ARG A 494 -4.88 2.29 -10.37
N ASP A 495 -3.65 2.70 -10.11
CA ASP A 495 -3.39 3.88 -9.31
C ASP A 495 -2.77 4.99 -10.13
N LYS A 496 -3.14 6.22 -9.79
CA LYS A 496 -2.66 7.42 -10.47
C LYS A 496 -1.26 7.83 -10.02
N TRP A 497 -0.78 7.28 -8.90
CA TRP A 497 0.46 7.74 -8.25
C TRP A 497 1.59 6.71 -8.36
N ILE A 498 1.32 5.50 -8.85
CA ILE A 498 2.33 4.44 -8.99
C ILE A 498 1.97 3.44 -10.09
N VAL A 499 2.97 3.05 -10.88
CA VAL A 499 2.99 1.85 -11.70
C VAL A 499 3.70 0.76 -10.91
N ALA A 500 2.92 -0.06 -10.21
CA ALA A 500 3.43 -1.17 -9.40
C ALA A 500 3.28 -2.51 -10.14
N LYS A 501 4.17 -3.47 -9.86
CA LYS A 501 4.14 -4.81 -10.47
C LYS A 501 2.80 -5.53 -10.33
N ASP A 502 2.19 -5.55 -9.13
CA ASP A 502 0.92 -6.25 -8.90
C ASP A 502 0.03 -5.57 -7.84
N LEU A 503 -0.32 -4.30 -8.05
CA LEU A 503 -1.29 -3.61 -7.19
C LEU A 503 -2.65 -4.34 -7.08
N PRO A 504 -3.22 -4.92 -8.15
CA PRO A 504 -4.43 -5.74 -8.05
C PRO A 504 -4.29 -6.88 -7.04
N GLY A 505 -3.21 -7.65 -7.08
CA GLY A 505 -2.97 -8.72 -6.13
C GLY A 505 -2.79 -8.21 -4.69
N GLU A 506 -2.11 -7.08 -4.49
CA GLU A 506 -1.94 -6.48 -3.16
C GLU A 506 -3.29 -6.09 -2.51
N VAL A 507 -4.15 -5.45 -3.32
CA VAL A 507 -5.50 -5.04 -2.88
C VAL A 507 -6.35 -6.28 -2.61
N GLN A 508 -6.40 -7.22 -3.55
CA GLN A 508 -7.18 -8.45 -3.42
C GLN A 508 -6.81 -9.22 -2.16
N TYR A 509 -5.51 -9.45 -1.93
CA TYR A 509 -5.03 -10.15 -0.73
C TYR A 509 -5.53 -9.47 0.55
N THR A 510 -5.45 -8.14 0.62
CA THR A 510 -5.85 -7.38 1.82
C THR A 510 -7.37 -7.42 2.06
N LEU A 511 -8.17 -7.48 0.99
CA LEU A 511 -9.63 -7.57 1.10
C LEU A 511 -10.10 -8.98 1.44
N ASP A 512 -9.39 -10.01 0.98
CA ASP A 512 -9.69 -11.42 1.24
C ASP A 512 -9.17 -11.88 2.62
N PHE A 513 -8.00 -11.36 3.04
CA PHE A 513 -7.32 -11.68 4.29
C PHE A 513 -7.16 -10.44 5.16
N PRO A 514 -8.11 -10.16 6.07
CA PRO A 514 -7.97 -9.03 6.99
C PRO A 514 -6.78 -9.23 7.93
N TRP A 515 -6.28 -8.14 8.52
CA TRP A 515 -5.08 -8.08 9.36
C TRP A 515 -5.08 -9.11 10.48
N TYR A 516 -6.21 -9.31 11.18
CA TYR A 516 -6.33 -10.29 12.27
C TYR A 516 -6.23 -11.76 11.82
N ALA A 517 -6.26 -12.02 10.50
CA ALA A 517 -6.11 -13.33 9.88
C ALA A 517 -4.89 -13.41 8.94
N SER A 518 -4.10 -12.33 8.82
CA SER A 518 -2.88 -12.31 8.02
C SER A 518 -1.70 -12.86 8.82
N LEU A 519 -1.28 -14.09 8.50
CA LEU A 519 -0.10 -14.69 9.11
C LEU A 519 1.18 -14.12 8.46
N PRO A 520 2.21 -13.73 9.23
CA PRO A 520 3.39 -13.03 8.71
C PRO A 520 4.04 -13.70 7.49
N ARG A 521 4.26 -15.02 7.51
CA ARG A 521 4.89 -15.70 6.36
C ARG A 521 3.96 -15.89 5.17
N VAL A 522 2.64 -15.88 5.36
CA VAL A 522 1.68 -15.98 4.25
C VAL A 522 1.61 -14.65 3.51
N GLU A 523 1.56 -13.54 4.24
CA GLU A 523 1.65 -12.20 3.65
C GLU A 523 3.01 -12.02 2.96
N ALA A 524 4.11 -12.34 3.63
CA ALA A 524 5.44 -12.20 3.04
C ALA A 524 5.61 -13.05 1.78
N ARG A 525 5.14 -14.31 1.79
CA ARG A 525 5.20 -15.15 0.59
C ARG A 525 4.44 -14.52 -0.57
N THR A 526 3.25 -13.97 -0.31
CA THR A 526 2.43 -13.32 -1.34
C THR A 526 3.12 -12.06 -1.85
N TYR A 527 3.68 -11.25 -0.94
CA TYR A 527 4.29 -9.98 -1.28
C TYR A 527 5.61 -10.11 -2.06
N LEU A 528 6.37 -11.19 -1.88
CA LEU A 528 7.54 -11.50 -2.73
C LEU A 528 7.19 -11.56 -4.23
N ASP A 529 5.99 -12.04 -4.56
CA ASP A 529 5.53 -12.11 -5.95
C ASP A 529 4.99 -10.76 -6.44
N GLN A 530 4.62 -9.86 -5.53
CA GLN A 530 3.95 -8.58 -5.84
C GLN A 530 4.89 -7.37 -5.86
N TYR A 531 5.94 -7.37 -5.04
CA TYR A 531 6.90 -6.28 -4.98
C TYR A 531 7.71 -6.19 -6.29
N GLY A 532 7.74 -5.00 -6.90
CA GLY A 532 8.40 -4.78 -8.18
C GLY A 532 9.89 -4.50 -8.12
N GLY A 533 10.50 -4.49 -6.93
CA GLY A 533 11.92 -4.15 -6.80
C GLY A 533 12.20 -2.75 -7.35
N LYS A 534 13.26 -2.60 -8.16
CA LYS A 534 13.59 -1.32 -8.80
C LYS A 534 12.62 -0.89 -9.91
N ASP A 535 11.80 -1.80 -10.42
CA ASP A 535 10.99 -1.57 -11.62
C ASP A 535 9.72 -0.77 -11.34
N ASP A 536 9.24 -0.75 -10.10
CA ASP A 536 8.13 0.11 -9.66
C ASP A 536 8.46 1.59 -9.93
N VAL A 537 7.50 2.32 -10.51
CA VAL A 537 7.66 3.73 -10.89
C VAL A 537 6.58 4.57 -10.25
N TRP A 538 6.97 5.65 -9.58
CA TRP A 538 6.03 6.60 -9.02
C TRP A 538 5.65 7.67 -10.04
N ILE A 539 4.42 8.14 -9.98
CA ILE A 539 3.86 9.14 -10.89
C ILE A 539 3.66 10.45 -10.12
N GLY A 540 4.56 11.39 -10.37
CA GLY A 540 4.51 12.78 -9.90
C GLY A 540 4.06 13.73 -11.02
N LYS A 541 4.64 14.94 -11.08
CA LYS A 541 4.57 15.75 -12.32
C LYS A 541 5.31 15.10 -13.49
N THR A 542 6.26 14.23 -13.16
CA THR A 542 6.97 13.32 -14.06
C THR A 542 7.02 11.95 -13.40
N LEU A 543 7.38 10.92 -14.16
CA LEU A 543 7.78 9.65 -13.58
C LEU A 543 9.02 9.85 -12.69
N TYR A 544 9.06 9.15 -11.56
CA TYR A 544 10.21 9.17 -10.65
C TYR A 544 10.38 7.84 -9.91
N ARG A 545 11.59 7.63 -9.38
CA ARG A 545 11.97 6.45 -8.62
C ARG A 545 12.44 6.83 -7.23
N MET A 546 12.26 5.89 -6.30
CA MET A 546 12.61 6.02 -4.88
C MET A 546 13.55 4.85 -4.52
N PRO A 547 14.87 4.98 -4.77
CA PRO A 547 15.80 3.85 -4.69
C PRO A 547 15.87 3.19 -3.31
N LEU A 548 15.62 3.95 -2.23
CA LEU A 548 15.60 3.40 -0.89
C LEU A 548 14.29 2.65 -0.57
N VAL A 549 13.20 2.90 -1.30
CA VAL A 549 11.90 2.23 -1.14
C VAL A 549 11.77 1.03 -2.09
N ASN A 550 12.23 1.20 -3.33
CA ASN A 550 12.06 0.27 -4.45
C ASN A 550 13.44 -0.16 -4.99
N ASN A 551 13.91 -1.35 -4.58
CA ASN A 551 15.20 -1.86 -5.02
C ASN A 551 15.27 -3.40 -5.00
N ASP A 552 16.16 -3.92 -5.83
CA ASP A 552 16.37 -5.36 -5.98
C ASP A 552 17.12 -5.97 -4.79
N THR A 553 17.90 -5.18 -4.04
CA THR A 553 18.61 -5.66 -2.85
C THR A 553 17.64 -6.14 -1.77
N TYR A 554 16.53 -5.42 -1.56
CA TYR A 554 15.48 -5.82 -0.62
C TYR A 554 14.83 -7.13 -1.07
N LEU A 555 14.50 -7.23 -2.36
CA LEU A 555 13.86 -8.41 -2.92
C LEU A 555 14.79 -9.64 -2.86
N GLU A 556 16.06 -9.48 -3.22
CA GLU A 556 17.06 -10.55 -3.17
C GLU A 556 17.25 -11.06 -1.73
N LEU A 557 17.45 -10.16 -0.77
CA LEU A 557 17.56 -10.52 0.64
C LEU A 557 16.30 -11.26 1.12
N ALA A 558 15.11 -10.78 0.76
CA ALA A 558 13.85 -11.38 1.16
C ALA A 558 13.63 -12.79 0.58
N ILE A 559 13.99 -13.01 -0.69
CA ILE A 559 13.91 -14.34 -1.32
C ILE A 559 14.86 -15.32 -0.63
N ARG A 560 16.12 -14.92 -0.43
CA ARG A 560 17.12 -15.79 0.21
C ARG A 560 16.72 -16.11 1.65
N ASP A 561 16.27 -15.10 2.41
CA ASP A 561 15.77 -15.27 3.77
C ASP A 561 14.59 -16.24 3.87
N PHE A 562 13.61 -16.06 2.97
CA PHE A 562 12.41 -16.88 2.95
C PHE A 562 12.76 -18.34 2.65
N ASN A 563 13.61 -18.59 1.66
CA ASN A 563 14.05 -19.93 1.27
C ASN A 563 14.85 -20.62 2.37
N HIS A 564 15.78 -19.89 3.02
CA HIS A 564 16.53 -20.39 4.17
C HIS A 564 15.60 -20.88 5.29
N CYS A 565 14.67 -20.00 5.71
CA CYS A 565 13.73 -20.37 6.75
C CYS A 565 12.84 -21.54 6.34
N GLN A 566 12.38 -21.56 5.09
CA GLN A 566 11.53 -22.64 4.58
C GLN A 566 12.25 -23.99 4.58
N ALA A 567 13.55 -24.05 4.25
CA ALA A 567 14.33 -25.28 4.30
C ALA A 567 14.40 -25.84 5.75
N LEU A 568 14.68 -24.98 6.72
CA LEU A 568 14.64 -25.35 8.14
C LEU A 568 13.26 -25.82 8.58
N HIS A 569 12.20 -25.13 8.13
CA HIS A 569 10.85 -25.51 8.49
C HIS A 569 10.44 -26.87 7.93
N GLN A 570 10.94 -27.25 6.75
CA GLN A 570 10.72 -28.58 6.18
C GLN A 570 11.41 -29.66 7.01
N LEU A 571 12.65 -29.43 7.44
CA LEU A 571 13.38 -30.31 8.34
C LEU A 571 12.61 -30.52 9.65
N GLU A 572 12.23 -29.43 10.32
CA GLU A 572 11.46 -29.45 11.56
C GLU A 572 10.12 -30.18 11.41
N CYS A 573 9.38 -29.95 10.32
CA CYS A 573 8.12 -30.63 10.04
C CYS A 573 8.31 -32.14 9.89
N ASN A 574 9.37 -32.59 9.22
CA ASN A 574 9.70 -34.01 9.08
C ASN A 574 10.03 -34.65 10.45
N GLY A 575 10.78 -33.93 11.29
CA GLY A 575 11.04 -34.35 12.67
C GLY A 575 9.76 -34.48 13.50
N LEU A 576 8.83 -33.52 13.34
CA LEU A 576 7.54 -33.56 14.04
C LEU A 576 6.66 -34.72 13.58
N GLN A 577 6.66 -35.05 12.28
CA GLN A 577 5.96 -36.24 11.76
C GLN A 577 6.55 -37.55 12.32
N THR A 578 7.86 -37.61 12.52
CA THR A 578 8.51 -38.76 13.16
C THR A 578 8.09 -38.86 14.62
N TRP A 579 8.18 -37.76 15.37
CA TRP A 579 7.73 -37.69 16.75
C TRP A 579 6.25 -38.09 16.92
N TYR A 580 5.38 -37.64 16.02
CA TYR A 580 3.97 -38.02 15.99
C TYR A 580 3.77 -39.55 15.94
N LYS A 581 4.51 -40.23 15.06
CA LYS A 581 4.44 -41.70 14.89
C LYS A 581 5.02 -42.43 16.08
N ASP A 582 6.18 -41.99 16.57
CA ASP A 582 6.88 -42.62 17.69
C ASP A 582 6.04 -42.59 18.98
N ASN A 583 5.15 -41.61 19.11
CA ASN A 583 4.24 -41.47 20.26
C ASN A 583 2.83 -42.03 19.98
N CYS A 584 2.62 -42.72 18.85
CA CYS A 584 1.35 -43.37 18.47
C CYS A 584 0.13 -42.45 18.60
N LEU A 585 0.27 -41.16 18.26
CA LEU A 585 -0.81 -40.18 18.45
C LEU A 585 -2.02 -40.42 17.52
N ASP A 586 -1.84 -41.19 16.46
CA ASP A 586 -2.91 -41.71 15.61
C ASP A 586 -3.91 -42.59 16.38
N ALA A 587 -3.41 -43.40 17.33
CA ALA A 587 -4.26 -44.20 18.21
C ALA A 587 -5.14 -43.34 19.14
N PHE A 588 -4.80 -42.05 19.30
CA PHE A 588 -5.54 -41.07 20.09
C PHE A 588 -6.29 -40.05 19.22
N GLY A 589 -6.52 -40.39 17.95
CA GLY A 589 -7.38 -39.63 17.05
C GLY A 589 -6.75 -38.34 16.52
N VAL A 590 -5.41 -38.22 16.55
CA VAL A 590 -4.69 -37.15 15.85
C VAL A 590 -4.38 -37.63 14.43
N GLU A 591 -4.79 -36.87 13.42
CA GLU A 591 -4.53 -37.23 12.02
C GLU A 591 -3.20 -36.63 11.51
N PRO A 592 -2.56 -37.19 10.48
CA PRO A 592 -1.37 -36.59 9.86
C PRO A 592 -1.59 -35.14 9.38
N GLN A 593 -2.83 -34.80 8.99
CA GLN A 593 -3.20 -33.44 8.61
C GLN A 593 -3.15 -32.46 9.78
N ASP A 594 -3.41 -32.92 11.01
CA ASP A 594 -3.33 -32.08 12.21
C ASP A 594 -1.88 -31.73 12.55
N VAL A 595 -0.92 -32.63 12.26
CA VAL A 595 0.52 -32.36 12.38
C VAL A 595 0.91 -31.21 11.46
N LEU A 596 0.55 -31.32 10.17
CA LEU A 596 0.85 -30.30 9.17
C LEU A 596 0.18 -28.97 9.53
N ARG A 597 -1.10 -28.99 9.90
CA ARG A 597 -1.85 -27.77 10.27
C ARG A 597 -1.25 -27.09 11.50
N SER A 598 -0.99 -27.84 12.56
CA SER A 598 -0.43 -27.30 13.81
C SER A 598 0.94 -26.67 13.58
N TYR A 599 1.80 -27.37 12.83
CA TYR A 599 3.12 -26.87 12.50
C TYR A 599 3.08 -25.68 11.54
N PHE A 600 2.23 -25.72 10.50
CA PHE A 600 2.04 -24.60 9.57
C PHE A 600 1.64 -23.32 10.31
N LEU A 601 0.67 -23.39 11.22
CA LEU A 601 0.23 -22.23 11.99
C LEU A 601 1.35 -21.67 12.89
N ALA A 602 2.14 -22.55 13.50
CA ALA A 602 3.29 -22.13 14.31
C ALA A 602 4.39 -21.48 13.47
N ALA A 603 4.80 -22.13 12.38
CA ALA A 603 5.88 -21.67 11.51
C ALA A 603 5.51 -20.44 10.69
N ALA A 604 4.23 -20.25 10.34
CA ALA A 604 3.78 -19.06 9.63
C ALA A 604 3.80 -17.80 10.50
N CYS A 605 3.80 -17.96 11.84
CA CYS A 605 3.81 -16.88 12.82
C CYS A 605 5.18 -16.64 13.46
N ILE A 606 5.85 -17.70 13.90
CA ILE A 606 7.17 -17.67 14.56
C ILE A 606 8.16 -18.31 13.60
N PHE A 607 8.64 -17.56 12.63
CA PHE A 607 9.34 -18.14 11.47
C PHE A 607 10.86 -18.09 11.59
N GLU A 608 11.39 -17.35 12.56
CA GLU A 608 12.81 -17.07 12.70
C GLU A 608 13.58 -18.36 13.03
N PRO A 609 14.71 -18.65 12.35
CA PRO A 609 15.48 -19.88 12.56
C PRO A 609 15.78 -20.17 14.04
N SER A 610 16.24 -19.16 14.78
CA SER A 610 16.60 -19.23 16.20
C SER A 610 15.44 -19.53 17.16
N ARG A 611 14.19 -19.57 16.69
CA ARG A 611 12.97 -19.77 17.50
C ARG A 611 12.29 -21.11 17.25
N ALA A 612 13.05 -22.12 16.78
CA ALA A 612 12.55 -23.47 16.54
C ALA A 612 11.88 -24.11 17.77
N ALA A 613 12.44 -23.91 18.97
CA ALA A 613 11.88 -24.46 20.20
C ALA A 613 10.45 -23.97 20.46
N GLU A 614 10.17 -22.69 20.18
CA GLU A 614 8.84 -22.09 20.36
C GLU A 614 7.84 -22.66 19.35
N ARG A 615 8.24 -22.78 18.07
CA ARG A 615 7.42 -23.40 17.02
C ARG A 615 7.05 -24.83 17.36
N LEU A 616 8.06 -25.64 17.71
CA LEU A 616 7.88 -27.05 17.99
C LEU A 616 7.06 -27.27 19.27
N ALA A 617 7.26 -26.45 20.30
CA ALA A 617 6.45 -26.48 21.51
C ALA A 617 4.98 -26.19 21.20
N TRP A 618 4.69 -25.13 20.45
CA TRP A 618 3.33 -24.82 20.02
C TRP A 618 2.71 -26.00 19.26
N ALA A 619 3.37 -26.48 18.20
CA ALA A 619 2.83 -27.55 17.37
C ALA A 619 2.56 -28.83 18.18
N ARG A 620 3.50 -29.25 19.04
CA ARG A 620 3.33 -30.42 19.92
C ARG A 620 2.19 -30.24 20.91
N THR A 621 2.09 -29.08 21.57
CA THR A 621 1.00 -28.79 22.50
C THR A 621 -0.36 -28.82 21.81
N SER A 622 -0.48 -28.26 20.61
CA SER A 622 -1.71 -28.32 19.82
C SER A 622 -2.13 -29.76 19.50
N MET A 623 -1.18 -30.61 19.12
CA MET A 623 -1.45 -32.03 18.86
C MET A 623 -1.85 -32.81 20.11
N ILE A 624 -1.15 -32.61 21.23
CA ILE A 624 -1.49 -33.25 22.51
C ILE A 624 -2.87 -32.80 22.99
N ALA A 625 -3.18 -31.51 22.86
CA ALA A 625 -4.50 -30.99 23.20
C ALA A 625 -5.60 -31.61 22.33
N ASN A 626 -5.34 -31.83 21.03
CA ASN A 626 -6.27 -32.54 20.16
C ASN A 626 -6.49 -33.99 20.60
N ALA A 627 -5.40 -34.72 20.90
CA ALA A 627 -5.47 -36.09 21.42
C ALA A 627 -6.30 -36.18 22.71
N ILE A 628 -6.01 -35.30 23.68
CA ILE A 628 -6.75 -35.23 24.95
C ILE A 628 -8.23 -34.89 24.70
N SER A 629 -8.51 -33.91 23.84
CA SER A 629 -9.88 -33.50 23.52
C SER A 629 -10.69 -34.63 22.88
N THR A 630 -10.08 -35.38 21.95
CA THR A 630 -10.70 -36.55 21.34
C THR A 630 -10.95 -37.64 22.38
N HIS A 631 -9.96 -37.98 23.19
CA HIS A 631 -10.12 -38.95 24.26
C HIS A 631 -11.22 -38.56 25.27
N LEU A 632 -11.25 -37.29 25.71
CA LEU A 632 -12.27 -36.77 26.62
C LEU A 632 -13.68 -36.86 26.02
N ARG A 633 -13.83 -36.62 24.71
CA ARG A 633 -15.12 -36.80 24.02
C ARG A 633 -15.54 -38.27 24.04
N ASP A 634 -14.61 -39.18 23.79
CA ASP A 634 -14.87 -40.63 23.77
C ASP A 634 -15.28 -41.18 25.14
N ILE A 635 -14.67 -40.68 26.23
CA ILE A 635 -14.98 -41.13 27.60
C ILE A 635 -16.03 -40.26 28.31
N SER A 636 -16.57 -39.22 27.67
CA SER A 636 -17.41 -38.21 28.32
C SER A 636 -18.69 -38.76 28.95
N GLU A 637 -19.21 -39.86 28.43
CA GLU A 637 -20.40 -40.55 28.96
C GLU A 637 -20.06 -41.55 30.08
N ASP A 638 -18.79 -41.95 30.21
CA ASP A 638 -18.30 -42.82 31.28
C ASP A 638 -17.67 -41.99 32.41
N LYS A 639 -18.53 -41.60 33.36
CA LYS A 639 -18.17 -40.78 34.52
C LYS A 639 -16.99 -41.35 35.31
N LYS A 640 -16.87 -42.68 35.42
CA LYS A 640 -15.79 -43.32 36.19
C LYS A 640 -14.46 -43.17 35.45
N ARG A 641 -14.43 -43.42 34.14
CA ARG A 641 -13.23 -43.20 33.32
C ARG A 641 -12.81 -41.73 33.29
N LEU A 642 -13.77 -40.82 33.20
CA LEU A 642 -13.51 -39.38 33.23
C LEU A 642 -12.91 -38.95 34.58
N GLU A 643 -13.49 -39.40 35.69
CA GLU A 643 -12.95 -39.15 37.04
C GLU A 643 -11.52 -39.70 37.17
N CYS A 644 -11.28 -40.94 36.73
CA CYS A 644 -9.93 -41.53 36.74
C CYS A 644 -8.93 -40.72 35.92
N PHE A 645 -9.25 -40.34 34.69
CA PHE A 645 -8.35 -39.57 33.82
C PHE A 645 -7.97 -38.22 34.43
N VAL A 646 -8.93 -37.51 35.04
CA VAL A 646 -8.69 -36.22 35.71
C VAL A 646 -7.87 -36.39 36.98
N HIS A 647 -8.11 -37.44 37.76
CA HIS A 647 -7.37 -37.70 39.00
C HIS A 647 -5.92 -38.14 38.76
N CYS A 648 -5.65 -38.91 37.69
CA CYS A 648 -4.30 -39.37 37.34
C CYS A 648 -3.31 -38.23 37.03
N LEU A 649 -3.80 -37.06 36.60
CA LEU A 649 -2.94 -35.88 36.36
C LEU A 649 -2.31 -35.31 37.64
N TYR A 650 -2.80 -35.70 38.82
CA TYR A 650 -2.36 -35.17 40.12
C TYR A 650 -1.73 -36.22 41.05
N GLU A 651 -1.78 -37.51 40.69
CA GLU A 651 -1.22 -38.60 41.48
C GLU A 651 0.03 -39.14 40.76
N GLU A 652 1.21 -38.59 41.06
CA GLU A 652 2.50 -38.98 40.45
C GLU A 652 2.94 -40.44 40.71
N ASN A 653 2.15 -41.29 41.37
CA ASN A 653 2.70 -42.51 41.97
C ASN A 653 1.91 -43.82 41.79
N ASP A 654 0.83 -43.89 41.02
CA ASP A 654 0.20 -45.20 40.77
C ASP A 654 0.47 -45.70 39.35
N VAL A 655 1.59 -46.42 39.22
CA VAL A 655 2.10 -47.03 37.97
C VAL A 655 1.34 -48.31 37.61
N SER A 656 0.15 -48.56 38.19
CA SER A 656 -0.70 -49.68 37.78
C SER A 656 -1.70 -49.26 36.70
N TRP A 657 -1.21 -49.18 35.47
CA TRP A 657 -2.04 -49.20 34.27
C TRP A 657 -1.62 -50.36 33.39
#